data_AF-A0AAD0LQ07-F1
#
_entry.id   AF-A0AAD0LQ07-F1
#
_cell.length_a   1.000
_cell.length_b   1.000
_cell.length_c   1.000
_cell.angle_alpha   90.00
_cell.angle_beta   90.00
_cell.angle_gamma   90.00
#
_symmetry.space_group_name_H-M   'P 1'
#
loop_
_entity.id
_entity.type
_entity.pdbx_description
1 polymer ?
#
loop_
_entity_poly.entity_id
_entity_poly.type
_entity_poly.pdbx_seq_one_letter_code
_entity_poly.pdbx_strand_id
1 'polypeptide(L)'
;MTKYATMNPLGSTSPYDLFDNAQNFDIALNSITAAIWQDRLGRNRTTFRGMELRFNLFIQNSGYKVIGDYEDGPLTITEYNQLIRYDGELWKLTAITNIPFTTSGTDSASWVTDSSHFVSVGDAALRQELFSNEMVNLSPLYYGATGDGATDDTAAFGSLENETAGRVIDLGGRAYAVTRPFYKNEYINGSFIIDGSKHPVEFSTASLKLKKHCGSFFTGDPNISGQTAIFPGAEGTFQGICAVTTPAGVKLYVTQRSAVADPSEPSYGNFLKGETYRIVEYSLKEDGSEMLATAFSQPLNTMGHASMLSARMEGTQLYFYSGAPNQSATDTTLGGKGFTRIRWNGSATANSDVTYYELFDQPSVADGIYKNLSKGSVVLSADGSTLAIVADDDLQGGYTALLYSLDAVLAAGTPKNVTPLSEFNFPMYRGYTLQGVTLTADSLIIYYAAPDNSAALREFDFNGNQRAMVDNIQLIKSLYTEAQYKSEVALVLEPEGSFTIAGDLYVGIREIWNAVGTVVSYNGKFYSPRAATTGNSPASSAYWWEVNDNGASTPYSATTAYTVTGVRTKNKKHIFKLGSLVEAGTTPLQGTPQLRSGPKLSNPNLDYAPDGNFGWRRWVDNLKSWLYTLHVSDTGNFRFYDTSTDSLGGAAMMIGLFDRNVGGVRSHFARIRGGESTGGNLFLYAADDATKPGAIVEYVGPNNTTSRETNQYGETVIRSNTDATKIPLRVDAQGTGDFIRGSRYDTVYFGIRASTVGTTLTSRNGNTLIFGATQDEVGGGNIALAVLSLADMALRPYADNNLDNGKVNYRWKQVFATNSSIGTSDATHKTEPRNIAQAEVIAFAAIARLPSVWRWLSKYQVEGDDARLHAGPTVQAAIAIMEANGLDWSRYSAFCYDEWENQYEPVLALRKVEKEVMVEREGFEYPEWVEVDEEYDTGEKVLVKPAGSVYSFRKEELLWWCLRAMTQQFDSLVERVARLESQLHKI
;
A
#
# COMPACT_ATOMS: atom_id res chain seq x y z
N MET A 1 28.37 61.54 14.85
CA MET A 1 29.75 61.25 15.29
C MET A 1 29.83 61.75 16.71
N THR A 2 30.01 60.86 17.67
CA THR A 2 30.06 61.21 19.11
C THR A 2 31.44 61.71 19.46
N LYS A 3 31.52 62.93 20.00
CA LYS A 3 32.80 63.56 20.29
C LYS A 3 33.34 63.11 21.64
N TYR A 4 32.47 62.86 22.61
CA TYR A 4 32.87 62.54 23.99
C TYR A 4 32.66 61.05 24.33
N ALA A 5 31.63 60.40 23.74
CA ALA A 5 31.33 58.98 23.82
C ALA A 5 31.41 58.42 25.26
N THR A 6 30.76 59.09 26.21
CA THR A 6 30.95 58.81 27.63
C THR A 6 30.44 57.42 28.07
N MET A 7 29.61 56.76 27.26
CA MET A 7 28.98 55.45 27.52
C MET A 7 28.10 55.38 28.77
N ASN A 8 27.75 56.53 29.36
CA ASN A 8 26.88 56.57 30.54
C ASN A 8 25.49 55.99 30.22
N PRO A 9 24.83 55.34 31.20
CA PRO A 9 23.49 54.76 31.00
C PRO A 9 22.43 55.81 30.58
N LEU A 10 21.30 55.33 30.08
CA LEU A 10 20.17 56.19 29.68
C LEU A 10 19.63 56.96 30.89
N GLY A 11 19.32 58.25 30.70
CA GLY A 11 18.94 59.17 31.78
C GLY A 11 20.08 60.02 32.36
N SER A 12 21.30 59.91 31.82
CA SER A 12 22.44 60.76 32.20
C SER A 12 22.14 62.24 31.96
N THR A 13 22.35 63.06 33.00
CA THR A 13 22.26 64.53 32.95
C THR A 13 23.61 65.19 32.65
N SER A 14 24.63 64.40 32.25
CA SER A 14 25.95 64.92 31.91
C SER A 14 25.86 65.89 30.72
N PRO A 15 26.47 67.09 30.81
CA PRO A 15 26.52 68.03 29.69
C PRO A 15 27.15 67.43 28.43
N TYR A 16 28.10 66.50 28.59
CA TYR A 16 28.75 65.81 27.47
C TYR A 16 27.79 64.83 26.76
N ASP A 17 26.93 64.15 27.52
CA ASP A 17 25.91 63.26 26.96
C ASP A 17 24.81 64.05 26.25
N LEU A 18 24.42 65.20 26.80
CA LEU A 18 23.47 66.12 26.16
C LEU A 18 24.04 66.63 24.82
N PHE A 19 25.33 67.00 24.78
CA PHE A 19 26.00 67.43 23.57
C PHE A 19 26.08 66.32 22.52
N ASP A 20 26.54 65.12 22.90
CA ASP A 20 26.63 63.98 21.97
C ASP A 20 25.24 63.57 21.45
N ASN A 21 24.21 63.58 22.30
CA ASN A 21 22.84 63.31 21.86
C ASN A 21 22.34 64.37 20.86
N ALA A 22 22.62 65.65 21.09
CA ALA A 22 22.19 66.72 20.18
C ALA A 22 22.82 66.58 18.78
N GLN A 23 24.14 66.35 18.70
CA GLN A 23 24.81 66.10 17.40
C GLN A 23 24.32 64.83 16.72
N ASN A 24 24.08 63.79 17.51
CA ASN A 24 23.61 62.52 16.99
C ASN A 24 22.19 62.61 16.43
N PHE A 25 21.29 63.34 17.10
CA PHE A 25 19.93 63.59 16.61
C PHE A 25 19.92 64.37 15.30
N ASP A 26 20.84 65.33 15.14
CA ASP A 26 20.98 66.10 13.90
C ASP A 26 21.31 65.19 12.71
N ILE A 27 22.24 64.25 12.88
CA ILE A 27 22.54 63.25 11.84
C ILE A 27 21.39 62.24 11.67
N ALA A 28 20.77 61.80 12.77
CA ALA A 28 19.70 60.82 12.75
C ALA A 28 18.48 61.31 11.96
N LEU A 29 18.13 62.59 12.06
CA LEU A 29 16.93 63.17 11.47
C LEU A 29 17.20 63.99 10.21
N ASN A 30 18.27 64.79 10.18
CA ASN A 30 18.47 65.80 9.14
C ASN A 30 19.48 65.38 8.07
N SER A 31 20.20 64.26 8.24
CA SER A 31 21.14 63.80 7.22
C SER A 31 20.42 63.24 6.00
N ILE A 32 20.62 63.88 4.85
CA ILE A 32 20.05 63.47 3.55
C ILE A 32 20.95 62.51 2.75
N THR A 33 22.17 62.24 3.23
CA THR A 33 23.16 61.39 2.55
C THR A 33 23.53 60.13 3.33
N ALA A 34 23.54 60.16 4.67
CA ALA A 34 23.93 59.00 5.48
C ALA A 34 22.71 58.12 5.79
N ALA A 35 22.75 56.83 5.44
CA ALA A 35 21.67 55.88 5.76
C ALA A 35 21.76 55.31 7.20
N ILE A 36 22.90 55.48 7.86
CA ILE A 36 23.21 54.94 9.19
C ILE A 36 23.90 56.03 10.03
N TRP A 37 23.54 56.12 11.30
CA TRP A 37 24.22 56.92 12.31
C TRP A 37 24.63 56.03 13.49
N GLN A 38 25.57 56.48 14.31
CA GLN A 38 26.01 55.75 15.51
C GLN A 38 25.56 56.52 16.75
N ASP A 39 24.90 55.83 17.67
CA ASP A 39 24.42 56.44 18.91
C ASP A 39 25.54 56.69 19.93
N ARG A 40 25.24 57.45 21.00
CA ARG A 40 26.23 57.78 22.04
C ARG A 40 26.75 56.57 22.83
N LEU A 41 26.17 55.39 22.62
CA LEU A 41 26.61 54.12 23.18
C LEU A 41 27.37 53.27 22.14
N GLY A 42 27.72 53.85 20.98
CA GLY A 42 28.47 53.19 19.93
C GLY A 42 27.64 52.27 19.03
N ARG A 43 26.31 52.28 19.09
CA ARG A 43 25.47 51.37 18.29
C ARG A 43 25.03 52.00 16.98
N ASN A 44 25.17 51.27 15.87
CA ASN A 44 24.68 51.68 14.56
C ASN A 44 23.15 51.62 14.50
N ARG A 45 22.52 52.70 14.03
CA ARG A 45 21.07 52.87 13.88
C ARG A 45 20.76 53.49 12.53
N THR A 46 19.59 53.17 11.99
CA THR A 46 19.14 53.75 10.71
C THR A 46 18.75 55.22 10.92
N THR A 47 19.17 56.10 10.01
CA THR A 47 18.72 57.50 9.95
C THR A 47 17.32 57.60 9.35
N PHE A 48 16.68 58.76 9.41
CA PHE A 48 15.42 59.02 8.72
C PHE A 48 15.54 58.80 7.21
N ARG A 49 16.64 59.26 6.60
CA ARG A 49 16.99 58.96 5.20
C ARG A 49 17.13 57.46 4.90
N GLY A 50 17.77 56.70 5.79
CA GLY A 50 17.85 55.24 5.65
C GLY A 50 16.49 54.55 5.75
N MET A 51 15.58 55.09 6.56
CA MET A 51 14.19 54.63 6.64
C MET A 51 13.38 55.01 5.39
N GLU A 52 13.55 56.21 4.83
CA GLU A 52 12.94 56.63 3.55
C GLU A 52 13.34 55.69 2.39
N LEU A 53 14.63 55.33 2.28
CA LEU A 53 15.10 54.40 1.25
C LEU A 53 14.46 53.01 1.38
N ARG A 54 14.35 52.50 2.60
CA ARG A 54 13.69 51.21 2.87
C ARG A 54 12.19 51.27 2.65
N PHE A 55 11.54 52.38 2.97
CA PHE A 55 10.13 52.61 2.73
C PHE A 55 9.83 52.70 1.22
N ASN A 56 10.66 53.40 0.45
CA ASN A 56 10.52 53.47 -1.01
C ASN A 56 10.69 52.08 -1.67
N LEU A 57 11.63 51.27 -1.18
CA LEU A 57 11.79 49.88 -1.63
C LEU A 57 10.59 48.99 -1.23
N PHE A 58 10.01 49.22 -0.04
CA PHE A 58 8.79 48.54 0.40
C PHE A 58 7.60 48.91 -0.50
N ILE A 59 7.43 50.20 -0.82
CA ILE A 59 6.37 50.66 -1.72
C ILE A 59 6.55 50.08 -3.13
N GLN A 60 7.78 50.01 -3.65
CA GLN A 60 8.10 49.38 -4.93
C GLN A 60 7.68 47.89 -5.01
N ASN A 61 7.70 47.18 -3.87
CA ASN A 61 7.32 45.77 -3.77
C ASN A 61 5.86 45.55 -3.32
N SER A 62 5.13 46.63 -3.00
CA SER A 62 3.71 46.60 -2.67
C SER A 62 2.87 46.83 -3.93
N GLY A 63 1.72 46.17 -4.05
CA GLY A 63 0.97 45.99 -5.31
C GLY A 63 0.76 47.23 -6.18
N TYR A 64 0.58 46.98 -7.48
CA TYR A 64 0.47 47.99 -8.53
C TYR A 64 -0.84 48.80 -8.46
N LYS A 65 -0.73 50.13 -8.59
CA LYS A 65 -1.86 51.07 -8.66
C LYS A 65 -1.89 51.73 -10.04
N VAL A 66 -2.81 51.33 -10.90
CA VAL A 66 -2.99 52.00 -12.20
C VAL A 66 -3.64 53.36 -11.99
N ILE A 67 -3.00 54.44 -12.43
CA ILE A 67 -3.45 55.82 -12.18
C ILE A 67 -4.18 56.46 -13.38
N GLY A 68 -4.11 55.87 -14.57
CA GLY A 68 -4.84 56.33 -15.75
C GLY A 68 -4.19 55.88 -17.07
N ASP A 69 -4.86 56.16 -18.18
CA ASP A 69 -4.30 55.99 -19.51
C ASP A 69 -3.46 57.25 -19.85
N TYR A 70 -2.29 57.11 -20.49
CA TYR A 70 -1.36 58.22 -20.78
C TYR A 70 -2.01 59.32 -21.63
N GLU A 71 -2.96 58.93 -22.49
CA GLU A 71 -3.77 59.82 -23.32
C GLU A 71 -4.71 60.72 -22.49
N ASP A 72 -5.01 60.35 -21.24
CA ASP A 72 -5.82 61.13 -20.30
C ASP A 72 -4.99 62.14 -19.47
N GLY A 73 -3.68 62.23 -19.72
CA GLY A 73 -2.74 63.05 -18.97
C GLY A 73 -2.87 64.58 -19.17
N PRO A 74 -1.89 65.37 -18.68
CA PRO A 74 -0.66 64.94 -18.02
C PRO A 74 -0.92 64.19 -16.70
N LEU A 75 -0.33 63.00 -16.55
CA LEU A 75 -0.44 62.19 -15.34
C LEU A 75 0.78 62.43 -14.45
N THR A 76 0.54 62.67 -13.15
CA THR A 76 1.62 62.82 -12.16
C THR A 76 1.77 61.52 -11.36
N ILE A 77 2.91 60.87 -11.51
CA ILE A 77 3.34 59.68 -10.79
C ILE A 77 4.07 60.13 -9.53
N THR A 78 3.45 59.92 -8.39
CA THR A 78 3.97 60.32 -7.08
C THR A 78 4.66 59.18 -6.35
N GLU A 79 4.46 57.93 -6.78
CA GLU A 79 4.97 56.71 -6.15
C GLU A 79 5.41 55.70 -7.22
N TYR A 80 6.49 54.95 -6.99
CA TYR A 80 7.03 54.00 -7.99
C TYR A 80 6.13 52.80 -8.30
N ASN A 81 5.14 52.50 -7.47
CA ASN A 81 4.16 51.44 -7.71
C ASN A 81 2.92 51.93 -8.48
N GLN A 82 2.90 53.19 -8.93
CA GLN A 82 1.87 53.74 -9.80
C GLN A 82 2.19 53.46 -11.27
N LEU A 83 1.22 52.93 -12.01
CA LEU A 83 1.35 52.54 -13.43
C LEU A 83 0.44 53.40 -14.29
N ILE A 84 0.89 53.69 -15.49
CA ILE A 84 0.07 54.29 -16.55
C ILE A 84 -0.20 53.23 -17.61
N ARG A 85 -1.27 53.40 -18.39
CA ARG A 85 -1.55 52.55 -19.55
C ARG A 85 -1.36 53.35 -20.83
N TYR A 86 -0.65 52.81 -21.82
CA TYR A 86 -0.53 53.43 -23.12
C TYR A 86 -0.45 52.33 -24.18
N ASP A 87 -1.21 52.50 -25.26
CA ASP A 87 -1.35 51.50 -26.34
C ASP A 87 -1.73 50.09 -25.84
N GLY A 88 -2.66 50.02 -24.87
CA GLY A 88 -3.13 48.76 -24.29
C GLY A 88 -2.15 48.08 -23.32
N GLU A 89 -0.95 48.62 -23.14
CA GLU A 89 0.10 48.06 -22.29
C GLU A 89 0.27 48.86 -20.98
N LEU A 90 0.68 48.20 -19.90
CA LEU A 90 0.93 48.82 -18.61
C LEU A 90 2.41 49.17 -18.46
N TRP A 91 2.69 50.41 -18.09
CA TRP A 91 4.04 50.96 -17.98
C TRP A 91 4.31 51.47 -16.56
N LYS A 92 5.50 51.17 -16.03
CA LYS A 92 5.95 51.65 -14.71
C LYS A 92 7.19 52.53 -14.84
N LEU A 93 7.39 53.45 -13.90
CA LEU A 93 8.55 54.35 -13.89
C LEU A 93 9.85 53.56 -13.66
N THR A 94 10.92 53.92 -14.37
CA THR A 94 12.27 53.39 -14.12
C THR A 94 12.78 53.84 -12.75
N ALA A 95 13.60 52.99 -12.09
CA ALA A 95 14.17 53.31 -10.77
C ALA A 95 15.14 54.52 -10.77
N ILE A 96 15.56 54.99 -11.95
CA ILE A 96 16.45 56.15 -12.13
C ILE A 96 15.68 57.46 -12.31
N THR A 97 14.37 57.41 -12.56
CA THR A 97 13.55 58.61 -12.75
C THR A 97 13.02 59.10 -11.41
N ASN A 98 13.33 60.35 -11.03
CA ASN A 98 12.89 60.92 -9.76
C ASN A 98 11.35 61.09 -9.72
N ILE A 99 10.75 60.76 -8.58
CA ILE A 99 9.36 61.12 -8.25
C ILE A 99 9.31 62.47 -7.51
N PRO A 100 8.27 63.32 -7.72
CA PRO A 100 7.16 63.11 -8.64
C PRO A 100 7.56 63.33 -10.11
N PHE A 101 7.15 62.42 -11.00
CA PHE A 101 7.30 62.56 -12.44
C PHE A 101 5.95 62.91 -13.06
N THR A 102 5.89 63.94 -13.90
CA THR A 102 4.67 64.30 -14.64
C THR A 102 4.94 64.09 -16.13
N THR A 103 4.05 63.38 -16.81
CA THR A 103 4.16 63.15 -18.26
C THR A 103 4.21 64.49 -19.00
N SER A 104 5.03 64.58 -20.04
CA SER A 104 5.22 65.81 -20.81
C SER A 104 4.03 66.13 -21.73
N GLY A 105 3.16 65.16 -21.99
CA GLY A 105 1.95 65.33 -22.79
C GLY A 105 1.02 64.11 -22.74
N THR A 106 0.20 63.98 -23.78
CA THR A 106 -0.92 63.02 -23.88
C THR A 106 -1.00 62.34 -25.26
N ASP A 107 0.01 62.47 -26.11
CA ASP A 107 -0.03 61.95 -27.47
C ASP A 107 1.24 61.16 -27.82
N SER A 108 1.27 60.57 -29.01
CA SER A 108 2.40 59.75 -29.47
C SER A 108 3.70 60.55 -29.64
N ALA A 109 3.64 61.87 -29.83
CA ALA A 109 4.83 62.71 -29.93
C ALA A 109 5.43 62.98 -28.55
N SER A 110 4.60 63.25 -27.53
CA SER A 110 5.07 63.36 -26.14
C SER A 110 5.54 62.01 -25.58
N TRP A 111 4.90 60.91 -26.01
CA TRP A 111 5.29 59.56 -25.59
C TRP A 111 6.73 59.21 -25.97
N VAL A 112 7.21 59.62 -27.15
CA VAL A 112 8.61 59.37 -27.58
C VAL A 112 9.63 59.95 -26.58
N THR A 113 9.27 61.04 -25.90
CA THR A 113 10.14 61.65 -24.87
C THR A 113 9.96 60.93 -23.54
N ASP A 114 8.71 60.71 -23.14
CA ASP A 114 8.37 60.14 -21.84
C ASP A 114 8.72 58.66 -21.72
N SER A 115 8.66 57.88 -22.81
CA SER A 115 8.92 56.43 -22.82
C SER A 115 10.30 56.07 -22.29
N SER A 116 11.27 56.98 -22.38
CA SER A 116 12.60 56.83 -21.79
C SER A 116 12.59 56.71 -20.25
N HIS A 117 11.53 57.23 -19.61
CA HIS A 117 11.32 57.17 -18.17
C HIS A 117 10.51 55.94 -17.72
N PHE A 118 9.98 55.15 -18.66
CA PHE A 118 9.09 54.03 -18.38
C PHE A 118 9.67 52.68 -18.81
N VAL A 119 9.20 51.61 -18.17
CA VAL A 119 9.47 50.21 -18.56
C VAL A 119 8.14 49.48 -18.65
N SER A 120 7.95 48.68 -19.69
CA SER A 120 6.77 47.83 -19.83
C SER A 120 6.70 46.81 -18.69
N VAL A 121 5.47 46.53 -18.25
CA VAL A 121 5.12 45.50 -17.25
C VAL A 121 4.50 44.26 -17.91
N GLY A 122 4.37 44.23 -19.25
CA GLY A 122 3.69 43.19 -20.01
C GLY A 122 4.60 42.15 -20.70
N ASP A 123 4.15 40.89 -20.72
CA ASP A 123 4.71 39.70 -21.41
C ASP A 123 4.83 39.83 -22.95
N ALA A 124 4.41 40.97 -23.53
CA ALA A 124 4.29 41.17 -24.98
C ALA A 124 5.63 41.45 -25.68
N ALA A 125 6.57 42.15 -25.04
CA ALA A 125 7.90 42.40 -25.59
C ALA A 125 8.71 41.11 -25.79
N LEU A 126 8.56 40.13 -24.88
CA LEU A 126 9.21 38.82 -24.99
C LEU A 126 8.62 37.98 -26.14
N ARG A 127 7.31 38.13 -26.44
CA ARG A 127 6.70 37.52 -27.64
C ARG A 127 7.20 38.19 -28.91
N GLN A 128 7.27 39.51 -28.96
CA GLN A 128 7.69 40.24 -30.16
C GLN A 128 9.15 39.95 -30.54
N GLU A 129 10.05 39.81 -29.57
CA GLU A 129 11.45 39.47 -29.83
C GLU A 129 11.65 38.00 -30.26
N LEU A 130 10.74 37.08 -29.91
CA LEU A 130 10.77 35.69 -30.39
C LEU A 130 10.21 35.51 -31.81
N PHE A 131 9.43 36.46 -32.33
CA PHE A 131 8.74 36.30 -33.62
C PHE A 131 9.51 36.84 -34.84
N SER A 132 10.59 37.60 -34.67
CA SER A 132 10.92 38.59 -35.70
C SER A 132 12.13 38.36 -36.61
N ASN A 133 12.88 37.24 -36.66
CA ASN A 133 13.92 37.13 -37.72
C ASN A 133 14.52 35.78 -38.17
N GLU A 134 14.00 34.60 -37.82
CA GLU A 134 14.44 33.33 -38.45
C GLU A 134 13.33 32.52 -39.15
N MET A 135 12.04 32.81 -38.91
CA MET A 135 10.94 31.96 -39.42
C MET A 135 10.45 32.27 -40.84
N VAL A 136 10.77 33.42 -41.44
CA VAL A 136 10.13 33.83 -42.72
C VAL A 136 10.63 33.03 -43.93
N ASN A 137 11.88 32.54 -43.91
CA ASN A 137 12.47 31.76 -45.02
C ASN A 137 12.25 30.24 -44.92
N LEU A 138 11.46 29.77 -43.95
CA LEU A 138 11.24 28.36 -43.65
C LEU A 138 9.84 27.89 -44.04
N SER A 139 9.07 28.65 -44.83
CA SER A 139 7.74 28.23 -45.28
C SER A 139 7.76 27.72 -46.73
N PRO A 140 7.10 26.59 -47.06
CA PRO A 140 6.93 26.14 -48.44
C PRO A 140 6.27 27.18 -49.36
N LEU A 141 5.42 28.05 -48.80
CA LEU A 141 4.75 29.13 -49.53
C LEU A 141 5.75 30.14 -50.10
N TYR A 142 6.86 30.38 -49.40
CA TYR A 142 7.93 31.26 -49.88
C TYR A 142 8.60 30.72 -51.16
N TYR A 143 8.66 29.39 -51.29
CA TYR A 143 9.20 28.70 -52.45
C TYR A 143 8.15 28.44 -53.55
N GLY A 144 6.99 29.10 -53.45
CA GLY A 144 5.93 29.04 -54.44
C GLY A 144 4.96 27.87 -54.29
N ALA A 145 4.94 27.18 -53.13
CA ALA A 145 3.90 26.20 -52.85
C ALA A 145 2.54 26.89 -52.69
N THR A 146 1.49 26.22 -53.16
CA THR A 146 0.10 26.68 -53.07
C THR A 146 -0.56 26.20 -51.78
N GLY A 147 -0.30 24.95 -51.38
CA GLY A 147 -0.81 24.41 -50.12
C GLY A 147 -2.34 24.23 -50.08
N ASP A 148 -2.96 24.00 -51.24
CA ASP A 148 -4.39 23.76 -51.41
C ASP A 148 -4.77 22.26 -51.42
N GLY A 149 -3.77 21.37 -51.40
CA GLY A 149 -3.90 19.92 -51.45
C GLY A 149 -4.30 19.38 -52.82
N ALA A 150 -4.28 20.21 -53.88
CA ALA A 150 -4.67 19.84 -55.23
C ALA A 150 -3.61 20.19 -56.27
N THR A 151 -2.96 21.34 -56.11
CA THR A 151 -1.89 21.83 -56.98
C THR A 151 -0.57 21.14 -56.62
N ASP A 152 0.17 20.68 -57.62
CA ASP A 152 1.45 20.00 -57.41
C ASP A 152 2.53 20.98 -56.90
N ASP A 153 2.84 20.86 -55.61
CA ASP A 153 3.80 21.62 -54.84
C ASP A 153 5.20 20.99 -54.83
N THR A 154 5.43 19.88 -55.58
CA THR A 154 6.71 19.13 -55.57
C THR A 154 7.92 20.05 -55.83
N ALA A 155 7.82 20.97 -56.78
CA ALA A 155 8.93 21.85 -57.13
C ALA A 155 9.29 22.83 -56.00
N ALA A 156 8.28 23.32 -55.27
CA ALA A 156 8.46 24.26 -54.17
C ALA A 156 9.17 23.59 -52.99
N PHE A 157 8.75 22.37 -52.62
CA PHE A 157 9.45 21.59 -51.61
C PHE A 157 10.85 21.15 -52.06
N GLY A 158 11.05 20.87 -53.36
CA GLY A 158 12.38 20.60 -53.92
C GLY A 158 13.35 21.79 -53.75
N SER A 159 12.86 23.01 -53.96
CA SER A 159 13.63 24.24 -53.76
C SER A 159 13.88 24.52 -52.27
N LEU A 160 12.84 24.40 -51.44
CA LEU A 160 12.92 24.54 -49.98
C LEU A 160 13.99 23.61 -49.39
N GLU A 161 13.97 22.33 -49.77
CA GLU A 161 14.93 21.34 -49.28
C GLU A 161 16.34 21.52 -49.86
N ASN A 162 16.50 22.18 -50.99
CA ASN A 162 17.83 22.48 -51.52
C ASN A 162 18.51 23.65 -50.79
N GLU A 163 17.72 24.63 -50.34
CA GLU A 163 18.23 25.79 -49.61
C GLU A 163 18.31 25.55 -48.10
N THR A 164 17.41 24.72 -47.58
CA THR A 164 17.26 24.44 -46.14
C THR A 164 17.27 22.93 -45.88
N ALA A 165 18.08 22.47 -44.93
CA ALA A 165 18.09 21.09 -44.44
C ALA A 165 18.28 21.05 -42.92
N GLY A 166 17.71 20.04 -42.25
CA GLY A 166 17.79 19.80 -40.81
C GLY A 166 16.99 20.80 -39.96
N ARG A 167 15.99 21.49 -40.54
CA ARG A 167 15.15 22.47 -39.84
C ARG A 167 13.73 21.94 -39.65
N VAL A 168 13.01 22.48 -38.66
CA VAL A 168 11.58 22.26 -38.46
C VAL A 168 10.80 23.30 -39.27
N ILE A 169 9.90 22.84 -40.12
CA ILE A 169 9.15 23.63 -41.10
C ILE A 169 7.66 23.48 -40.80
N ASP A 170 7.03 24.58 -40.40
CA ASP A 170 5.58 24.62 -40.20
C ASP A 170 4.85 24.71 -41.55
N LEU A 171 3.99 23.73 -41.81
CA LEU A 171 3.14 23.67 -43.01
C LEU A 171 1.92 24.59 -42.90
N GLY A 172 1.64 25.15 -41.73
CA GLY A 172 0.62 26.16 -41.47
C GLY A 172 -0.81 25.65 -41.61
N GLY A 173 -1.05 24.40 -41.21
CA GLY A 173 -2.31 23.66 -41.32
C GLY A 173 -2.70 23.27 -42.74
N ARG A 174 -1.85 23.57 -43.74
CA ARG A 174 -2.16 23.36 -45.17
C ARG A 174 -1.89 21.94 -45.63
N ALA A 175 -2.45 21.60 -46.78
CA ALA A 175 -2.20 20.35 -47.48
C ALA A 175 -1.39 20.65 -48.74
N TYR A 176 -0.29 19.95 -48.97
CA TYR A 176 0.57 20.21 -50.13
C TYR A 176 0.62 18.97 -51.01
N ALA A 177 0.14 19.06 -52.25
CA ALA A 177 0.18 17.89 -53.13
C ALA A 177 1.57 17.71 -53.71
N VAL A 178 2.17 16.55 -53.51
CA VAL A 178 3.53 16.26 -53.94
C VAL A 178 3.61 14.86 -54.52
N THR A 179 4.46 14.67 -55.53
CA THR A 179 4.66 13.39 -56.24
C THR A 179 5.52 12.40 -55.45
N ARG A 180 6.18 12.89 -54.40
CA ARG A 180 7.01 12.10 -53.51
C ARG A 180 7.15 12.83 -52.17
N PRO A 181 7.42 12.09 -51.10
CA PRO A 181 7.75 12.69 -49.81
C PRO A 181 9.07 13.48 -49.85
N PHE A 182 9.18 14.45 -48.94
CA PHE A 182 10.31 15.34 -48.73
C PHE A 182 10.90 15.12 -47.34
N TYR A 183 12.22 15.09 -47.21
CA TYR A 183 12.90 14.48 -46.05
C TYR A 183 14.13 15.23 -45.54
N LYS A 184 14.60 16.27 -46.22
CA LYS A 184 15.74 17.04 -45.75
C LYS A 184 15.39 17.95 -44.57
N ASN A 185 14.11 18.26 -44.36
CA ASN A 185 13.62 18.99 -43.20
C ASN A 185 12.55 18.19 -42.44
N GLU A 186 12.37 18.51 -41.16
CA GLU A 186 11.21 18.07 -40.39
C GLU A 186 10.05 19.00 -40.71
N TYR A 187 8.87 18.44 -41.00
CA TYR A 187 7.67 19.23 -41.24
C TYR A 187 6.77 19.09 -40.01
N ILE A 188 5.97 20.12 -39.68
CA ILE A 188 4.95 20.09 -38.62
C ILE A 188 3.66 20.78 -39.07
N ASN A 189 2.55 20.55 -38.36
CA ASN A 189 1.30 21.31 -38.50
C ASN A 189 0.80 21.43 -39.97
N GLY A 190 0.44 20.31 -40.59
CA GLY A 190 -0.13 20.28 -41.94
C GLY A 190 -0.14 18.87 -42.53
N SER A 191 -0.12 18.76 -43.85
CA SER A 191 -0.17 17.46 -44.53
C SER A 191 0.44 17.49 -45.93
N PHE A 192 0.96 16.34 -46.38
CA PHE A 192 1.30 16.10 -47.77
C PHE A 192 0.20 15.31 -48.47
N ILE A 193 -0.09 15.59 -49.75
CA ILE A 193 -0.94 14.75 -50.58
C ILE A 193 -0.04 13.99 -51.57
N ILE A 194 0.18 12.70 -51.35
CA ILE A 194 1.07 11.88 -52.19
C ILE A 194 0.22 10.84 -52.89
N ASP A 195 0.27 10.81 -54.23
CA ASP A 195 -0.59 9.95 -55.05
C ASP A 195 -2.09 10.05 -54.66
N GLY A 196 -2.54 11.27 -54.35
CA GLY A 196 -3.91 11.57 -53.93
C GLY A 196 -4.22 11.28 -52.45
N SER A 197 -3.25 10.81 -51.67
CA SER A 197 -3.42 10.42 -50.26
C SER A 197 -2.87 11.47 -49.30
N LYS A 198 -3.68 11.92 -48.32
CA LYS A 198 -3.30 12.93 -47.33
C LYS A 198 -2.52 12.31 -46.16
N HIS A 199 -1.25 12.62 -46.05
CA HIS A 199 -0.35 12.24 -44.95
C HIS A 199 -0.28 13.40 -43.96
N PRO A 200 -1.05 13.36 -42.85
CA PRO A 200 -0.93 14.36 -41.81
C PRO A 200 0.43 14.23 -41.14
N VAL A 201 1.01 15.37 -40.82
CA VAL A 201 2.34 15.43 -40.23
C VAL A 201 2.33 15.04 -38.73
N GLU A 202 1.16 15.12 -38.09
CA GLU A 202 0.92 14.60 -36.73
C GLU A 202 0.20 13.25 -36.80
N PHE A 203 0.79 12.22 -36.17
CA PHE A 203 0.22 10.87 -36.11
C PHE A 203 -0.76 10.73 -34.94
N SER A 204 -1.91 10.08 -35.18
CA SER A 204 -2.79 9.61 -34.12
C SER A 204 -3.39 8.26 -34.46
N THR A 205 -3.31 7.32 -33.52
CA THR A 205 -3.88 5.97 -33.69
C THR A 205 -5.41 5.99 -33.83
N ALA A 206 -6.07 7.06 -33.37
CA ALA A 206 -7.51 7.25 -33.51
C ALA A 206 -8.00 7.39 -34.96
N SER A 207 -7.08 7.71 -35.88
CA SER A 207 -7.39 7.90 -37.30
C SER A 207 -7.30 6.62 -38.13
N LEU A 208 -6.76 5.52 -37.59
CA LEU A 208 -6.43 4.30 -38.34
C LEU A 208 -7.68 3.55 -38.84
N LYS A 209 -7.92 3.53 -40.14
CA LYS A 209 -9.10 2.87 -40.74
C LYS A 209 -8.75 1.73 -41.69
N LEU A 210 -7.53 1.74 -42.21
CA LEU A 210 -7.12 0.94 -43.35
C LEU A 210 -5.74 0.35 -43.08
N LYS A 211 -5.49 -0.79 -43.74
CA LYS A 211 -4.20 -1.47 -43.73
C LYS A 211 -3.76 -1.80 -45.14
N LYS A 212 -2.46 -1.75 -45.39
CA LYS A 212 -1.82 -2.12 -46.67
C LYS A 212 -0.67 -3.07 -46.39
N HIS A 213 -0.59 -4.16 -47.14
CA HIS A 213 0.59 -5.03 -47.10
C HIS A 213 1.70 -4.37 -47.92
N CYS A 214 2.82 -4.02 -47.28
CA CYS A 214 3.90 -3.26 -47.91
C CYS A 214 5.00 -4.16 -48.48
N GLY A 215 5.18 -5.35 -47.91
CA GLY A 215 6.21 -6.27 -48.35
C GLY A 215 6.45 -7.39 -47.37
N SER A 216 7.29 -8.34 -47.76
CA SER A 216 7.66 -9.48 -46.93
C SER A 216 9.18 -9.66 -46.94
N PHE A 217 9.79 -9.97 -45.80
CA PHE A 217 11.22 -10.27 -45.75
C PHE A 217 11.49 -11.69 -46.21
N PHE A 218 12.47 -11.87 -47.08
CA PHE A 218 12.99 -13.19 -47.42
C PHE A 218 13.97 -13.66 -46.34
N THR A 219 13.67 -14.79 -45.69
CA THR A 219 14.52 -15.38 -44.63
C THR A 219 15.45 -16.47 -45.15
N GLY A 220 15.09 -17.16 -46.22
CA GLY A 220 15.84 -18.31 -46.73
C GLY A 220 15.85 -19.52 -45.78
N ASP A 221 14.77 -19.75 -45.00
CA ASP A 221 14.74 -20.78 -43.95
C ASP A 221 15.13 -22.18 -44.52
N PRO A 222 16.23 -22.80 -44.06
CA PRO A 222 16.73 -24.06 -44.61
C PRO A 222 15.81 -25.25 -44.29
N ASN A 223 14.83 -25.09 -43.39
CA ASN A 223 13.81 -26.10 -43.13
C ASN A 223 12.70 -26.10 -44.20
N ILE A 224 12.68 -25.10 -45.10
CA ILE A 224 11.79 -25.05 -46.26
C ILE A 224 12.54 -25.64 -47.45
N SER A 225 11.93 -26.63 -48.10
CA SER A 225 12.54 -27.33 -49.23
C SER A 225 12.96 -26.36 -50.34
N GLY A 226 14.23 -26.42 -50.73
CA GLY A 226 14.80 -25.61 -51.82
C GLY A 226 15.24 -24.20 -51.44
N GLN A 227 15.12 -23.77 -50.18
CA GLN A 227 15.65 -22.48 -49.72
C GLN A 227 17.07 -22.59 -49.16
N THR A 228 17.87 -21.54 -49.35
CA THR A 228 19.18 -21.38 -48.74
C THR A 228 19.17 -20.16 -47.85
N ALA A 229 19.67 -20.31 -46.62
CA ALA A 229 19.70 -19.22 -45.65
C ALA A 229 20.55 -18.06 -46.15
N ILE A 230 20.03 -16.84 -46.05
CA ILE A 230 20.75 -15.61 -46.44
C ILE A 230 22.01 -15.39 -45.58
N PHE A 231 22.01 -15.94 -44.36
CA PHE A 231 23.15 -16.12 -43.47
C PHE A 231 22.84 -17.25 -42.46
N PRO A 232 23.85 -17.84 -41.78
CA PRO A 232 23.59 -18.87 -40.77
C PRO A 232 22.68 -18.37 -39.63
N GLY A 233 21.54 -19.03 -39.43
CA GLY A 233 20.51 -18.65 -38.44
C GLY A 233 19.46 -17.66 -38.95
N ALA A 234 19.39 -17.39 -40.27
CA ALA A 234 18.39 -16.49 -40.86
C ALA A 234 16.94 -17.02 -40.79
N GLU A 235 16.73 -18.25 -40.33
CA GLU A 235 15.43 -18.79 -39.95
C GLU A 235 14.94 -18.32 -38.57
N GLY A 236 15.83 -17.74 -37.78
CA GLY A 236 15.57 -17.32 -36.40
C GLY A 236 14.55 -16.20 -36.27
N THR A 237 14.07 -16.01 -35.04
CA THR A 237 13.03 -15.06 -34.66
C THR A 237 13.40 -13.62 -35.04
N PHE A 238 12.43 -12.86 -35.55
CA PHE A 238 12.56 -11.41 -35.72
C PHE A 238 12.09 -10.72 -34.45
N GLN A 239 12.63 -9.54 -34.19
CA GLN A 239 12.37 -8.82 -32.96
C GLN A 239 12.19 -7.34 -33.31
N GLY A 240 13.19 -6.52 -33.02
CA GLY A 240 13.21 -5.09 -33.30
C GLY A 240 13.30 -4.76 -34.79
N ILE A 241 12.68 -3.65 -35.16
CA ILE A 241 12.74 -3.07 -36.50
C ILE A 241 12.76 -1.56 -36.40
N CYS A 242 13.54 -0.91 -37.27
CA CYS A 242 13.45 0.51 -37.51
C CYS A 242 13.60 0.83 -39.00
N ALA A 243 13.17 2.04 -39.36
CA ALA A 243 13.40 2.60 -40.68
C ALA A 243 14.40 3.74 -40.59
N VAL A 244 15.26 3.86 -41.60
CA VAL A 244 16.15 5.00 -41.81
C VAL A 244 15.88 5.55 -43.19
N THR A 245 15.42 6.80 -43.24
CA THR A 245 15.20 7.49 -44.50
C THR A 245 16.53 8.01 -45.03
N THR A 246 16.84 7.67 -46.27
CA THR A 246 18.03 8.16 -46.97
C THR A 246 17.62 8.88 -48.26
N PRO A 247 18.50 9.70 -48.87
CA PRO A 247 18.22 10.30 -50.17
C PRO A 247 17.91 9.28 -51.29
N ALA A 248 18.34 8.02 -51.13
CA ALA A 248 18.13 6.94 -52.10
C ALA A 248 16.86 6.10 -51.82
N GLY A 249 16.10 6.43 -50.77
CA GLY A 249 14.92 5.69 -50.33
C GLY A 249 14.99 5.26 -48.87
N VAL A 250 13.99 4.50 -48.43
CA VAL A 250 13.88 4.03 -47.04
C VAL A 250 14.58 2.68 -46.88
N LYS A 251 15.50 2.61 -45.92
CA LYS A 251 16.15 1.38 -45.48
C LYS A 251 15.45 0.85 -44.24
N LEU A 252 15.21 -0.46 -44.19
CA LEU A 252 14.72 -1.13 -43.00
C LEU A 252 15.88 -1.88 -42.36
N TYR A 253 15.99 -1.77 -41.04
CA TYR A 253 16.93 -2.53 -40.25
C TYR A 253 16.16 -3.37 -39.24
N VAL A 254 16.50 -4.65 -39.16
CA VAL A 254 15.77 -5.60 -38.32
C VAL A 254 16.76 -6.38 -37.49
N THR A 255 16.41 -6.66 -36.24
CA THR A 255 17.16 -7.58 -35.40
C THR A 255 16.64 -8.99 -35.60
N GLN A 256 17.56 -9.92 -35.83
CA GLN A 256 17.23 -11.31 -36.07
C GLN A 256 18.13 -12.23 -35.26
N ARG A 257 17.51 -13.16 -34.54
CA ARG A 257 18.21 -14.11 -33.68
C ARG A 257 19.05 -15.06 -34.55
N SER A 258 20.35 -15.16 -34.30
CA SER A 258 21.29 -15.96 -35.09
C SER A 258 21.66 -17.28 -34.41
N ALA A 259 21.66 -17.35 -33.08
CA ALA A 259 21.89 -18.58 -32.30
C ALA A 259 21.36 -18.45 -30.85
N VAL A 260 21.08 -19.58 -30.20
CA VAL A 260 20.83 -19.70 -28.75
C VAL A 260 22.05 -20.37 -28.12
N ALA A 261 22.54 -19.86 -26.98
CA ALA A 261 23.73 -20.39 -26.32
C ALA A 261 23.57 -21.84 -25.82
N ASP A 262 22.34 -22.29 -25.56
CA ASP A 262 22.02 -23.66 -25.13
C ASP A 262 20.68 -24.14 -25.76
N PRO A 263 20.68 -25.22 -26.55
CA PRO A 263 19.46 -25.82 -27.11
C PRO A 263 18.52 -26.47 -26.08
N SER A 264 18.97 -26.70 -24.84
CA SER A 264 18.23 -27.38 -23.77
C SER A 264 17.45 -26.44 -22.85
N GLU A 265 17.67 -25.13 -22.94
CA GLU A 265 16.93 -24.11 -22.22
C GLU A 265 15.52 -23.94 -22.83
N PRO A 266 14.43 -23.98 -22.03
CA PRO A 266 13.08 -24.04 -22.55
C PRO A 266 12.72 -22.79 -23.37
N SER A 267 12.04 -23.03 -24.49
CA SER A 267 11.62 -22.08 -25.51
C SER A 267 10.41 -21.21 -25.11
N TYR A 268 10.41 -20.72 -23.87
CA TYR A 268 9.49 -19.67 -23.43
C TYR A 268 10.33 -18.41 -23.24
N GLY A 269 9.99 -17.36 -24.01
CA GLY A 269 10.81 -16.16 -24.16
C GLY A 269 11.30 -15.60 -22.83
N ASN A 270 12.48 -14.97 -22.82
CA ASN A 270 12.88 -13.91 -21.87
C ASN A 270 14.41 -13.74 -21.89
N PHE A 271 14.92 -12.67 -22.51
CA PHE A 271 16.15 -11.94 -22.12
C PHE A 271 17.31 -12.77 -21.56
N LEU A 272 17.59 -13.92 -22.19
CA LEU A 272 18.52 -14.92 -21.67
C LEU A 272 19.96 -14.43 -21.79
N LYS A 273 20.83 -14.95 -20.93
CA LYS A 273 22.26 -14.69 -21.00
C LYS A 273 22.85 -15.38 -22.23
N GLY A 274 23.56 -14.62 -23.08
CA GLY A 274 24.27 -15.16 -24.24
C GLY A 274 23.46 -15.29 -25.53
N GLU A 275 22.27 -14.69 -25.61
CA GLU A 275 21.56 -14.58 -26.88
C GLU A 275 22.39 -13.80 -27.91
N THR A 276 22.37 -14.26 -29.17
CA THR A 276 23.12 -13.63 -30.24
C THR A 276 22.20 -13.21 -31.38
N TYR A 277 22.27 -11.94 -31.76
CA TYR A 277 21.45 -11.30 -32.79
C TYR A 277 22.30 -10.73 -33.91
N ARG A 278 21.69 -10.50 -35.06
CA ARG A 278 22.26 -9.70 -36.16
C ARG A 278 21.34 -8.55 -36.48
N ILE A 279 21.91 -7.42 -36.91
CA ILE A 279 21.16 -6.35 -37.57
C ILE A 279 21.24 -6.61 -39.07
N VAL A 280 20.09 -6.70 -39.73
CA VAL A 280 19.97 -7.01 -41.16
C VAL A 280 19.32 -5.84 -41.88
N GLU A 281 19.94 -5.38 -42.95
CA GLU A 281 19.47 -4.27 -43.78
C GLU A 281 18.63 -4.77 -44.94
N TYR A 282 17.52 -4.08 -45.21
CA TYR A 282 16.66 -4.25 -46.37
C TYR A 282 16.34 -2.88 -47.00
N SER A 283 15.82 -2.88 -48.23
CA SER A 283 15.27 -1.67 -48.87
C SER A 283 13.77 -1.80 -48.98
N LEU A 284 13.03 -0.81 -48.46
CA LEU A 284 11.56 -0.80 -48.51
C LEU A 284 11.08 -0.52 -49.94
N LYS A 285 10.07 -1.29 -50.39
CA LYS A 285 9.45 -1.13 -51.71
C LYS A 285 7.96 -0.75 -51.68
N GLU A 286 7.24 -1.06 -50.60
CA GLU A 286 5.79 -0.82 -50.42
C GLU A 286 4.84 -1.43 -51.47
N ASP A 287 5.32 -2.26 -52.38
CA ASP A 287 4.57 -2.89 -53.47
C ASP A 287 4.03 -4.28 -53.10
N GLY A 288 4.22 -4.73 -51.86
CA GLY A 288 3.86 -6.07 -51.38
C GLY A 288 4.87 -7.15 -51.78
N SER A 289 5.91 -6.82 -52.55
CA SER A 289 6.92 -7.76 -53.01
C SER A 289 7.83 -8.24 -51.88
N GLU A 290 8.57 -9.32 -52.17
CA GLU A 290 9.54 -9.86 -51.25
C GLU A 290 10.85 -9.04 -51.27
N MET A 291 11.37 -8.73 -50.08
CA MET A 291 12.55 -7.91 -49.84
C MET A 291 13.74 -8.81 -49.49
N LEU A 292 14.83 -8.66 -50.24
CA LEU A 292 16.10 -9.35 -50.00
C LEU A 292 17.00 -8.50 -49.10
N ALA A 293 17.77 -9.16 -48.25
CA ALA A 293 18.76 -8.51 -47.40
C ALA A 293 19.87 -7.89 -48.27
N THR A 294 20.25 -6.65 -47.98
CA THR A 294 21.32 -5.93 -48.68
C THR A 294 22.63 -5.91 -47.90
N ALA A 295 22.58 -6.03 -46.57
CA ALA A 295 23.75 -6.16 -45.68
C ALA A 295 23.33 -6.80 -44.33
N PHE A 296 24.28 -7.34 -43.58
CA PHE A 296 24.01 -7.87 -42.22
C PHE A 296 25.27 -7.84 -41.35
N SER A 297 25.13 -7.49 -40.07
CA SER A 297 26.24 -7.46 -39.11
C SER A 297 26.86 -8.84 -38.88
N GLN A 298 28.03 -8.87 -38.22
CA GLN A 298 28.48 -10.07 -37.51
C GLN A 298 27.48 -10.43 -36.39
N PRO A 299 27.49 -11.67 -35.86
CA PRO A 299 26.69 -12.01 -34.68
C PRO A 299 27.08 -11.12 -33.48
N LEU A 300 26.09 -10.50 -32.84
CA LEU A 300 26.21 -9.58 -31.71
C LEU A 300 25.56 -10.21 -30.47
N ASN A 301 26.34 -10.42 -29.41
CA ASN A 301 25.85 -11.01 -28.15
C ASN A 301 25.75 -9.99 -27.01
N THR A 302 26.04 -8.72 -27.30
CA THR A 302 25.99 -7.60 -26.36
C THR A 302 24.75 -6.73 -26.53
N MET A 303 23.78 -7.11 -27.38
CA MET A 303 22.56 -6.35 -27.67
C MET A 303 21.30 -6.81 -26.89
N GLY A 304 21.48 -7.73 -25.94
CA GLY A 304 20.38 -8.35 -25.20
C GLY A 304 19.35 -9.04 -26.08
N HIS A 305 18.09 -9.06 -25.64
CA HIS A 305 16.98 -9.69 -26.37
C HIS A 305 16.66 -8.96 -27.68
N ALA A 306 17.15 -7.74 -27.86
CA ALA A 306 16.99 -6.93 -29.06
C ALA A 306 15.52 -6.81 -29.53
N SER A 307 14.59 -6.75 -28.58
CA SER A 307 13.13 -6.69 -28.79
C SER A 307 12.70 -5.49 -29.62
N MET A 308 13.42 -4.37 -29.49
CA MET A 308 13.20 -3.13 -30.23
C MET A 308 14.51 -2.68 -30.88
N LEU A 309 14.38 -1.95 -31.99
CA LEU A 309 15.49 -1.28 -32.65
C LEU A 309 15.07 0.15 -32.95
N SER A 310 15.98 1.09 -32.78
CA SER A 310 15.83 2.46 -33.23
C SER A 310 17.15 2.97 -33.80
N ALA A 311 17.09 4.03 -34.57
CA ALA A 311 18.26 4.56 -35.26
C ALA A 311 18.36 6.07 -35.06
N ARG A 312 19.60 6.57 -35.00
CA ARG A 312 19.91 7.99 -35.04
C ARG A 312 21.12 8.21 -35.92
N MET A 313 21.07 9.25 -36.75
CA MET A 313 22.25 9.77 -37.42
C MET A 313 22.96 10.75 -36.49
N GLU A 314 24.24 10.50 -36.23
CA GLU A 314 25.12 11.42 -35.50
C GLU A 314 26.18 11.95 -36.47
N GLY A 315 25.96 13.17 -36.97
CA GLY A 315 26.66 13.65 -38.15
C GLY A 315 26.37 12.75 -39.35
N THR A 316 27.40 12.11 -39.92
CA THR A 316 27.27 11.16 -41.04
C THR A 316 27.27 9.69 -40.62
N GLN A 317 27.42 9.41 -39.32
CA GLN A 317 27.51 8.06 -38.79
C GLN A 317 26.13 7.58 -38.30
N LEU A 318 25.69 6.43 -38.80
CA LEU A 318 24.49 5.76 -38.33
C LEU A 318 24.78 4.99 -37.04
N TYR A 319 23.93 5.20 -36.02
CA TYR A 319 23.91 4.44 -34.78
C TYR A 319 22.56 3.77 -34.57
N PHE A 320 22.58 2.54 -34.07
CA PHE A 320 21.39 1.85 -33.61
C PHE A 320 21.31 1.82 -32.10
N TYR A 321 20.08 1.74 -31.59
CA TYR A 321 19.75 1.68 -30.18
C TYR A 321 18.83 0.49 -29.95
N SER A 322 19.18 -0.33 -28.97
CA SER A 322 18.50 -1.58 -28.65
C SER A 322 18.56 -1.83 -27.15
N GLY A 323 17.80 -2.82 -26.67
CA GLY A 323 17.85 -3.26 -25.28
C GLY A 323 19.27 -3.65 -24.81
N ALA A 324 19.47 -3.63 -23.50
CA ALA A 324 20.72 -4.07 -22.88
C ALA A 324 20.79 -5.59 -22.67
N PRO A 325 21.99 -6.19 -22.69
CA PRO A 325 22.17 -7.60 -22.37
C PRO A 325 21.94 -7.88 -20.87
N ASN A 326 21.65 -9.14 -20.55
CA ASN A 326 21.69 -9.60 -19.17
C ASN A 326 23.14 -9.69 -18.69
N GLN A 327 23.52 -8.88 -17.70
CA GLN A 327 24.86 -8.84 -17.11
C GLN A 327 24.97 -9.62 -15.80
N SER A 328 23.87 -10.16 -15.27
CA SER A 328 23.89 -10.87 -14.01
C SER A 328 24.68 -12.18 -14.11
N ALA A 329 25.51 -12.43 -13.10
CA ALA A 329 26.25 -13.69 -12.97
C ALA A 329 25.35 -14.84 -12.51
N THR A 330 24.30 -14.52 -11.73
CA THR A 330 23.47 -15.49 -11.01
C THR A 330 22.02 -15.53 -11.48
N ASP A 331 21.55 -14.47 -12.14
CA ASP A 331 20.15 -14.34 -12.56
C ASP A 331 20.04 -14.41 -14.09
N THR A 332 19.42 -15.46 -14.60
CA THR A 332 19.23 -15.67 -16.04
C THR A 332 17.97 -14.97 -16.60
N THR A 333 17.18 -14.33 -15.75
CA THR A 333 15.84 -13.81 -16.06
C THR A 333 15.74 -12.27 -16.04
N LEU A 334 16.62 -11.57 -15.33
CA LEU A 334 16.55 -10.11 -15.10
C LEU A 334 17.48 -9.25 -15.98
N GLY A 335 17.49 -9.49 -17.30
CA GLY A 335 18.21 -8.69 -18.29
C GLY A 335 17.58 -7.32 -18.62
N GLY A 336 18.24 -6.50 -19.45
CA GLY A 336 17.66 -5.27 -19.98
C GLY A 336 17.75 -4.02 -19.08
N LYS A 337 18.86 -3.86 -18.34
CA LYS A 337 19.09 -2.77 -17.36
C LYS A 337 19.54 -1.42 -17.96
N GLY A 338 19.01 -1.08 -19.13
CA GLY A 338 19.39 0.10 -19.90
C GLY A 338 19.35 -0.18 -21.39
N PHE A 339 20.29 0.37 -22.15
CA PHE A 339 20.33 0.23 -23.59
C PHE A 339 21.74 0.03 -24.14
N THR A 340 21.80 -0.38 -25.39
CA THR A 340 23.03 -0.50 -26.17
C THR A 340 22.99 0.47 -27.33
N ARG A 341 24.13 1.11 -27.60
CA ARG A 341 24.37 1.98 -28.75
C ARG A 341 25.36 1.28 -29.68
N ILE A 342 24.95 1.01 -30.91
CA ILE A 342 25.70 0.23 -31.88
C ILE A 342 26.12 1.13 -33.04
N ARG A 343 27.42 1.28 -33.28
CA ARG A 343 27.92 1.98 -34.46
C ARG A 343 27.74 1.10 -35.70
N TRP A 344 26.99 1.55 -36.70
CA TRP A 344 26.79 0.77 -37.92
C TRP A 344 27.95 0.93 -38.90
N ASN A 345 28.64 -0.17 -39.19
CA ASN A 345 29.74 -0.27 -40.16
C ASN A 345 29.37 -1.23 -41.32
N GLY A 346 28.08 -1.36 -41.63
CA GLY A 346 27.60 -2.36 -42.59
C GLY A 346 27.88 -3.78 -42.09
N SER A 347 28.25 -4.69 -42.99
CA SER A 347 28.53 -6.09 -42.62
C SER A 347 29.79 -6.30 -41.76
N ALA A 348 30.60 -5.26 -41.57
CA ALA A 348 31.74 -5.27 -40.65
C ALA A 348 31.36 -5.00 -39.19
N THR A 349 30.11 -4.59 -38.92
CA THR A 349 29.64 -4.30 -37.55
C THR A 349 29.81 -5.52 -36.64
N ALA A 350 30.50 -5.34 -35.52
CA ALA A 350 30.83 -6.39 -34.56
C ALA A 350 30.61 -5.94 -33.10
N ASN A 351 30.79 -6.84 -32.12
CA ASN A 351 30.61 -6.51 -30.70
C ASN A 351 31.48 -5.32 -30.22
N SER A 352 32.64 -5.08 -30.86
CA SER A 352 33.50 -3.92 -30.58
C SER A 352 32.84 -2.57 -30.91
N ASP A 353 31.79 -2.58 -31.73
CA ASP A 353 31.02 -1.40 -32.12
C ASP A 353 29.84 -1.13 -31.19
N VAL A 354 29.63 -1.98 -30.17
CA VAL A 354 28.52 -1.89 -29.22
C VAL A 354 29.00 -1.25 -27.91
N THR A 355 28.36 -0.16 -27.51
CA THR A 355 28.56 0.49 -26.21
C THR A 355 27.32 0.29 -25.35
N TYR A 356 27.50 -0.14 -24.11
CA TYR A 356 26.41 -0.33 -23.15
C TYR A 356 26.27 0.88 -22.22
N TYR A 357 25.02 1.28 -21.97
CA TYR A 357 24.66 2.33 -21.02
C TYR A 357 23.72 1.74 -19.95
N GLU A 358 24.22 1.61 -18.73
CA GLU A 358 23.44 1.17 -17.56
C GLU A 358 22.57 2.31 -17.05
N LEU A 359 21.25 2.10 -17.04
CA LEU A 359 20.29 3.05 -16.49
C LEU A 359 19.61 2.54 -15.23
N PHE A 360 19.56 1.22 -15.03
CA PHE A 360 18.92 0.59 -13.87
C PHE A 360 19.95 -0.21 -13.09
N ASP A 361 19.88 -0.18 -11.77
CA ASP A 361 20.75 -1.00 -10.94
C ASP A 361 20.39 -2.50 -11.03
N GLN A 362 21.38 -3.34 -10.76
CA GLN A 362 21.14 -4.77 -10.64
C GLN A 362 20.26 -5.08 -9.41
N PRO A 363 19.43 -6.13 -9.44
CA PRO A 363 18.53 -6.50 -8.33
C PRO A 363 19.25 -6.69 -6.98
N SER A 364 20.53 -7.08 -7.01
CA SER A 364 21.38 -7.28 -5.84
C SER A 364 21.81 -5.99 -5.14
N VAL A 365 21.63 -4.82 -5.77
CA VAL A 365 21.99 -3.52 -5.19
C VAL A 365 20.90 -3.10 -4.21
N ALA A 366 21.25 -3.04 -2.92
CA ALA A 366 20.38 -2.47 -1.89
C ALA A 366 20.02 -1.03 -2.28
N ASP A 367 18.72 -0.70 -2.24
CA ASP A 367 18.18 0.60 -2.65
C ASP A 367 18.59 1.12 -4.05
N GLY A 368 18.92 0.22 -4.96
CA GLY A 368 19.32 0.56 -6.32
C GLY A 368 18.21 1.26 -7.13
N ILE A 369 18.64 2.22 -7.96
CA ILE A 369 17.79 3.02 -8.85
C ILE A 369 17.11 2.09 -9.86
N TYR A 370 15.77 2.09 -9.88
CA TYR A 370 14.96 1.25 -10.79
C TYR A 370 15.32 -0.24 -10.79
N LYS A 371 15.87 -0.77 -9.68
CA LYS A 371 16.40 -2.15 -9.65
C LYS A 371 15.39 -3.24 -10.00
N ASN A 372 14.10 -2.97 -9.82
CA ASN A 372 12.98 -3.88 -10.10
C ASN A 372 12.45 -3.77 -11.53
N LEU A 373 12.94 -2.80 -12.31
CA LEU A 373 12.62 -2.71 -13.73
C LEU A 373 13.52 -3.66 -14.51
N SER A 374 12.94 -4.47 -15.39
CA SER A 374 13.67 -5.42 -16.22
C SER A 374 13.16 -5.39 -17.67
N LYS A 375 13.84 -6.10 -18.58
CA LYS A 375 13.38 -6.31 -19.95
C LYS A 375 13.10 -5.02 -20.75
N GLY A 376 13.91 -3.99 -20.52
CA GLY A 376 13.77 -2.67 -21.15
C GLY A 376 13.75 -2.74 -22.68
N SER A 377 12.59 -2.39 -23.26
CA SER A 377 12.38 -2.18 -24.69
C SER A 377 12.68 -0.72 -25.03
N VAL A 378 13.64 -0.52 -25.93
CA VAL A 378 14.28 0.79 -26.17
C VAL A 378 13.88 1.35 -27.52
N VAL A 379 13.37 2.57 -27.53
CA VAL A 379 13.04 3.29 -28.77
C VAL A 379 13.45 4.75 -28.70
N LEU A 380 13.69 5.36 -29.86
CA LEU A 380 13.94 6.79 -29.98
C LEU A 380 12.78 7.51 -30.65
N SER A 381 12.64 8.81 -30.39
CA SER A 381 11.80 9.70 -31.17
C SER A 381 12.34 9.81 -32.61
N ALA A 382 11.51 10.24 -33.55
CA ALA A 382 11.87 10.30 -34.98
C ALA A 382 13.12 11.17 -35.25
N ASP A 383 13.32 12.23 -34.48
CA ASP A 383 14.50 13.12 -34.52
C ASP A 383 15.73 12.55 -33.77
N GLY A 384 15.54 11.45 -33.03
CA GLY A 384 16.56 10.80 -32.21
C GLY A 384 16.93 11.55 -30.92
N SER A 385 16.22 12.60 -30.53
CA SER A 385 16.56 13.41 -29.35
C SER A 385 16.09 12.79 -28.03
N THR A 386 14.97 12.07 -28.06
CA THR A 386 14.32 11.50 -26.88
C THR A 386 14.46 9.98 -26.90
N LEU A 387 14.92 9.43 -25.78
CA LEU A 387 15.06 8.00 -25.52
C LEU A 387 13.89 7.56 -24.64
N ALA A 388 13.08 6.60 -25.10
CA ALA A 388 12.12 5.91 -24.25
C ALA A 388 12.58 4.49 -23.95
N ILE A 389 12.46 4.09 -22.69
CA ILE A 389 12.62 2.71 -22.24
C ILE A 389 11.32 2.27 -21.60
N VAL A 390 10.70 1.24 -22.18
CA VAL A 390 9.52 0.58 -21.63
C VAL A 390 9.97 -0.73 -21.00
N ALA A 391 9.96 -0.81 -19.68
CA ALA A 391 10.45 -1.94 -18.91
C ALA A 391 9.32 -2.68 -18.19
N ASP A 392 9.48 -4.00 -18.01
CA ASP A 392 8.64 -4.79 -17.11
C ASP A 392 8.86 -4.28 -15.68
N ASP A 393 7.77 -4.11 -14.93
CA ASP A 393 7.80 -3.72 -13.53
C ASP A 393 7.33 -4.87 -12.63
N ASP A 394 8.29 -5.58 -12.04
CA ASP A 394 8.05 -6.76 -11.22
C ASP A 394 7.32 -6.43 -9.89
N LEU A 395 7.42 -5.18 -9.41
CA LEU A 395 6.71 -4.75 -8.20
C LEU A 395 5.26 -4.41 -8.49
N GLN A 396 5.00 -3.73 -9.60
CA GLN A 396 3.70 -3.14 -9.89
C GLN A 396 2.79 -4.07 -10.71
N GLY A 397 3.37 -4.98 -11.49
CA GLY A 397 2.64 -5.80 -12.47
C GLY A 397 2.24 -4.96 -13.68
N GLY A 398 2.98 -5.07 -14.78
CA GLY A 398 2.76 -4.29 -15.99
C GLY A 398 4.05 -3.67 -16.53
N TYR A 399 3.94 -2.44 -17.06
CA TYR A 399 5.05 -1.74 -17.70
C TYR A 399 5.27 -0.34 -17.13
N THR A 400 6.53 0.08 -17.12
CA THR A 400 6.96 1.43 -16.76
C THR A 400 7.68 2.06 -17.95
N ALA A 401 7.23 3.23 -18.40
CA ALA A 401 7.89 4.01 -19.44
C ALA A 401 8.73 5.13 -18.81
N LEU A 402 10.00 5.19 -19.18
CA LEU A 402 10.95 6.21 -18.78
C LEU A 402 11.45 6.95 -20.02
N LEU A 403 11.22 8.26 -20.08
CA LEU A 403 11.66 9.11 -21.19
C LEU A 403 12.86 9.94 -20.75
N TYR A 404 13.92 9.97 -21.54
CA TYR A 404 15.15 10.72 -21.26
C TYR A 404 15.54 11.58 -22.45
N SER A 405 16.27 12.67 -22.19
CA SER A 405 17.09 13.28 -23.24
C SER A 405 18.25 12.35 -23.56
N LEU A 406 18.33 11.87 -24.80
CA LEU A 406 19.39 10.95 -25.20
C LEU A 406 20.76 11.60 -25.04
N ASP A 407 20.92 12.86 -25.43
CA ASP A 407 22.19 13.58 -25.33
C ASP A 407 22.63 13.77 -23.87
N ALA A 408 21.69 14.04 -22.95
CA ALA A 408 22.01 14.12 -21.52
C ALA A 408 22.51 12.77 -20.98
N VAL A 409 21.88 11.67 -21.39
CA VAL A 409 22.29 10.31 -21.01
C VAL A 409 23.66 9.95 -21.59
N LEU A 410 23.92 10.27 -22.86
CA LEU A 410 25.20 9.99 -23.52
C LEU A 410 26.36 10.83 -22.94
N ALA A 411 26.08 12.06 -22.48
CA ALA A 411 27.07 12.94 -21.88
C ALA A 411 27.33 12.66 -20.38
N ALA A 412 26.45 11.90 -19.72
CA ALA A 412 26.56 11.63 -18.30
C ALA A 412 27.71 10.67 -18.00
N GLY A 413 28.58 11.06 -17.05
CA GLY A 413 29.58 10.14 -16.49
C GLY A 413 28.97 8.98 -15.70
N THR A 414 27.69 9.09 -15.28
CA THR A 414 26.93 8.03 -14.62
C THR A 414 25.48 8.07 -15.12
N PRO A 415 25.17 7.36 -16.23
CA PRO A 415 23.88 7.46 -16.92
C PRO A 415 22.65 7.20 -16.04
N LYS A 416 22.70 6.21 -15.13
CA LYS A 416 21.61 5.90 -14.18
C LYS A 416 21.20 7.04 -13.24
N ASN A 417 22.04 8.07 -13.07
CA ASN A 417 21.70 9.23 -12.24
C ASN A 417 20.96 10.32 -13.04
N VAL A 418 20.85 10.18 -14.36
CA VAL A 418 20.08 11.13 -15.17
C VAL A 418 18.60 10.97 -14.80
N THR A 419 17.95 12.09 -14.52
CA THR A 419 16.52 12.10 -14.20
C THR A 419 15.70 11.99 -15.49
N PRO A 420 14.69 11.11 -15.57
CA PRO A 420 13.78 11.07 -16.70
C PRO A 420 13.07 12.42 -16.91
N LEU A 421 12.85 12.78 -18.17
CA LEU A 421 11.96 13.88 -18.58
C LEU A 421 10.50 13.57 -18.22
N SER A 422 10.11 12.30 -18.35
CA SER A 422 8.81 11.80 -17.90
C SER A 422 8.91 10.34 -17.48
N GLU A 423 8.05 9.97 -16.53
CA GLU A 423 7.88 8.63 -16.02
C GLU A 423 6.39 8.36 -15.81
N PHE A 424 5.91 7.23 -16.32
CA PHE A 424 4.56 6.76 -16.07
C PHE A 424 4.43 5.25 -16.24
N ASN A 425 3.48 4.68 -15.49
CA ASN A 425 3.20 3.26 -15.49
C ASN A 425 1.92 3.00 -16.27
N PHE A 426 1.81 1.82 -16.88
CA PHE A 426 0.58 1.37 -17.51
C PHE A 426 0.45 -0.16 -17.39
N PRO A 427 -0.77 -0.67 -17.16
CA PRO A 427 -0.98 -2.08 -16.93
C PRO A 427 -0.77 -2.90 -18.21
N MET A 428 -0.39 -4.17 -18.05
CA MET A 428 -0.41 -5.12 -19.14
C MET A 428 -1.84 -5.27 -19.68
N TYR A 429 -2.01 -5.23 -21.00
CA TYR A 429 -3.33 -5.27 -21.61
C TYR A 429 -3.84 -6.71 -21.79
N ARG A 430 -4.83 -7.15 -20.98
CA ARG A 430 -5.48 -8.49 -21.10
C ARG A 430 -4.52 -9.69 -21.11
N GLY A 431 -3.34 -9.57 -20.51
CA GLY A 431 -2.31 -10.60 -20.59
C GLY A 431 -1.63 -10.71 -21.96
N TYR A 432 -1.80 -9.71 -22.83
CA TYR A 432 -1.20 -9.67 -24.15
C TYR A 432 0.26 -9.25 -24.01
N THR A 433 1.14 -9.92 -24.77
CA THR A 433 2.57 -9.64 -24.73
C THR A 433 2.88 -8.40 -25.54
N LEU A 434 3.75 -7.54 -25.02
CA LEU A 434 4.31 -6.40 -25.74
C LEU A 434 5.24 -6.92 -26.84
N GLN A 435 5.00 -6.47 -28.08
CA GLN A 435 5.73 -6.90 -29.27
C GLN A 435 6.28 -5.74 -30.09
N GLY A 436 5.83 -4.51 -29.85
CA GLY A 436 6.35 -3.30 -30.47
C GLY A 436 6.14 -2.08 -29.59
N VAL A 437 7.09 -1.16 -29.65
CA VAL A 437 6.99 0.17 -29.05
C VAL A 437 7.33 1.18 -30.14
N THR A 438 6.60 2.28 -30.20
CA THR A 438 6.90 3.37 -31.13
C THR A 438 6.72 4.70 -30.42
N LEU A 439 7.77 5.51 -30.41
CA LEU A 439 7.77 6.84 -29.82
C LEU A 439 7.47 7.87 -30.90
N THR A 440 6.39 8.63 -30.72
CA THR A 440 6.03 9.78 -31.55
C THR A 440 6.56 11.07 -30.89
N ALA A 441 6.21 12.23 -31.45
CA ALA A 441 6.59 13.52 -30.87
C ALA A 441 6.00 13.76 -29.47
N ASP A 442 4.85 13.16 -29.16
CA ASP A 442 4.11 13.45 -27.93
C ASP A 442 3.41 12.23 -27.28
N SER A 443 3.59 11.04 -27.85
CA SER A 443 2.96 9.80 -27.40
C SER A 443 3.84 8.56 -27.58
N LEU A 444 3.55 7.53 -26.79
CA LEU A 444 4.06 6.17 -26.92
C LEU A 444 2.94 5.27 -27.44
N ILE A 445 3.23 4.53 -28.50
CA ILE A 445 2.34 3.53 -29.07
C ILE A 445 2.88 2.16 -28.70
N ILE A 446 2.05 1.35 -28.06
CA ILE A 446 2.38 -0.02 -27.68
C ILE A 446 1.59 -0.98 -28.58
N TYR A 447 2.33 -1.89 -29.20
CA TYR A 447 1.82 -2.94 -30.08
C TYR A 447 1.87 -4.29 -29.36
N TYR A 448 0.72 -4.93 -29.24
CA TYR A 448 0.51 -6.13 -28.45
C TYR A 448 0.11 -7.33 -29.31
N ALA A 449 0.54 -8.53 -28.92
CA ALA A 449 0.05 -9.79 -29.46
C ALA A 449 -1.05 -10.41 -28.59
N ALA A 450 -2.19 -10.70 -29.21
CA ALA A 450 -3.32 -11.34 -28.56
C ALA A 450 -3.27 -12.88 -28.73
N PRO A 451 -3.76 -13.66 -27.74
CA PRO A 451 -3.80 -15.13 -27.80
C PRO A 451 -4.62 -15.72 -28.95
N ASP A 452 -5.54 -14.93 -29.53
CA ASP A 452 -6.34 -15.32 -30.69
C ASP A 452 -5.61 -15.10 -32.03
N ASN A 453 -4.31 -14.80 -31.98
CA ASN A 453 -3.43 -14.45 -33.10
C ASN A 453 -3.81 -13.14 -33.80
N SER A 454 -4.50 -12.24 -33.09
CA SER A 454 -4.70 -10.85 -33.50
C SER A 454 -3.68 -9.92 -32.84
N ALA A 455 -3.64 -8.67 -33.28
CA ALA A 455 -2.85 -7.63 -32.64
C ALA A 455 -3.73 -6.53 -32.02
N ALA A 456 -3.16 -5.78 -31.09
CA ALA A 456 -3.79 -4.61 -30.51
C ALA A 456 -2.80 -3.45 -30.40
N LEU A 457 -3.31 -2.22 -30.48
CA LEU A 457 -2.55 -0.99 -30.32
C LEU A 457 -3.10 -0.17 -29.16
N ARG A 458 -2.21 0.46 -28.40
CA ARG A 458 -2.53 1.42 -27.34
C ARG A 458 -1.64 2.64 -27.47
N GLU A 459 -2.23 3.83 -27.41
CA GLU A 459 -1.48 5.08 -27.46
C GLU A 459 -1.59 5.81 -26.12
N PHE A 460 -0.45 6.18 -25.55
CA PHE A 460 -0.31 6.89 -24.28
C PHE A 460 0.43 8.20 -24.50
N ASP A 461 -0.09 9.31 -23.96
CA ASP A 461 0.68 10.55 -23.95
C ASP A 461 1.83 10.48 -22.94
N PHE A 462 2.74 11.47 -22.94
CA PHE A 462 3.84 11.52 -21.98
C PHE A 462 3.41 11.79 -20.54
N ASN A 463 2.14 12.08 -20.30
CA ASN A 463 1.57 12.10 -18.95
C ASN A 463 0.99 10.73 -18.57
N GLY A 464 1.08 9.70 -19.41
CA GLY A 464 0.53 8.36 -19.16
C GLY A 464 -0.99 8.26 -19.36
N ASN A 465 -1.65 9.26 -19.94
CA ASN A 465 -3.06 9.16 -20.30
C ASN A 465 -3.20 8.35 -21.59
N GLN A 466 -4.06 7.33 -21.57
CA GLN A 466 -4.35 6.57 -22.77
C GLN A 466 -5.26 7.39 -23.70
N ARG A 467 -4.75 7.80 -24.86
CA ARG A 467 -5.46 8.63 -25.85
C ARG A 467 -6.35 7.81 -26.80
N ALA A 468 -5.88 6.63 -27.18
CA ALA A 468 -6.57 5.81 -28.18
C ALA A 468 -6.21 4.33 -28.07
N MET A 469 -7.06 3.50 -28.68
CA MET A 469 -6.86 2.06 -28.76
C MET A 469 -7.47 1.45 -30.01
N VAL A 470 -6.87 0.35 -30.47
CA VAL A 470 -7.40 -0.51 -31.53
C VAL A 470 -7.23 -1.96 -31.08
N ASP A 471 -8.30 -2.76 -31.18
CA ASP A 471 -8.29 -4.19 -30.85
C ASP A 471 -8.60 -5.05 -32.07
N ASN A 472 -8.24 -6.33 -32.01
CA ASN A 472 -8.57 -7.31 -33.05
C ASN A 472 -8.04 -6.93 -34.44
N ILE A 473 -6.80 -6.45 -34.49
CA ILE A 473 -6.10 -6.17 -35.75
C ILE A 473 -5.68 -7.50 -36.37
N GLN A 474 -6.33 -7.88 -37.47
CA GLN A 474 -6.12 -9.17 -38.13
C GLN A 474 -5.29 -9.00 -39.40
N LEU A 475 -3.96 -9.10 -39.33
CA LEU A 475 -3.07 -8.84 -40.48
C LEU A 475 -2.93 -10.05 -41.43
N ILE A 476 -2.71 -11.24 -40.88
CA ILE A 476 -2.48 -12.46 -41.71
C ILE A 476 -3.75 -12.88 -42.45
N LYS A 477 -4.93 -12.72 -41.84
CA LYS A 477 -6.21 -13.06 -42.49
C LYS A 477 -6.52 -12.21 -43.74
N SER A 478 -5.84 -11.08 -43.96
CA SER A 478 -5.94 -10.35 -45.23
C SER A 478 -5.06 -10.89 -46.35
N LEU A 479 -4.09 -11.74 -46.06
CA LEU A 479 -3.19 -12.31 -47.07
C LEU A 479 -3.70 -13.62 -47.66
N TYR A 480 -4.59 -14.31 -46.93
CA TYR A 480 -5.04 -15.66 -47.28
C TYR A 480 -6.56 -15.75 -47.28
N THR A 481 -7.10 -16.48 -48.24
CA THR A 481 -8.49 -16.95 -48.20
C THR A 481 -8.67 -18.00 -47.09
N GLU A 482 -9.90 -18.21 -46.63
CA GLU A 482 -10.18 -19.23 -45.60
C GLU A 482 -9.73 -20.63 -46.03
N ALA A 483 -9.90 -20.98 -47.31
CA ALA A 483 -9.46 -22.25 -47.86
C ALA A 483 -7.92 -22.41 -47.79
N GLN A 484 -7.16 -21.36 -48.10
CA GLN A 484 -5.70 -21.36 -47.98
C GLN A 484 -5.28 -21.45 -46.51
N TYR A 485 -5.93 -20.71 -45.62
CA TYR A 485 -5.65 -20.70 -44.18
C TYR A 485 -5.87 -22.07 -43.50
N LYS A 486 -6.80 -22.87 -44.04
CA LYS A 486 -7.12 -24.24 -43.58
C LYS A 486 -6.36 -25.34 -44.32
N SER A 487 -5.60 -25.01 -45.37
CA SER A 487 -4.81 -25.98 -46.16
C SER A 487 -3.44 -26.28 -45.56
N GLU A 488 -3.04 -25.54 -44.53
CA GLU A 488 -1.77 -25.64 -43.81
C GLU A 488 -2.03 -25.47 -42.30
N VAL A 489 -1.00 -25.70 -41.47
CA VAL A 489 -1.04 -25.54 -40.02
C VAL A 489 -0.18 -24.36 -39.62
N ALA A 490 -0.79 -23.30 -39.07
CA ALA A 490 -0.02 -22.19 -38.53
C ALA A 490 0.58 -22.57 -37.18
N LEU A 491 1.91 -22.56 -37.08
CA LEU A 491 2.61 -22.78 -35.82
C LEU A 491 2.72 -21.48 -35.02
N VAL A 492 3.11 -20.42 -35.72
CA VAL A 492 3.34 -19.10 -35.15
C VAL A 492 2.66 -18.08 -36.04
N LEU A 493 1.81 -17.25 -35.45
CA LEU A 493 1.30 -16.02 -36.03
C LEU A 493 1.47 -14.95 -34.97
N GLU A 494 2.48 -14.12 -35.13
CA GLU A 494 2.97 -13.29 -34.03
C GLU A 494 3.23 -11.86 -34.53
N PRO A 495 2.46 -10.88 -34.04
CA PRO A 495 2.84 -9.47 -34.11
C PRO A 495 4.28 -9.28 -33.63
N GLU A 496 5.12 -8.61 -34.41
CA GLU A 496 6.51 -8.35 -34.03
C GLU A 496 6.93 -6.98 -34.60
N GLY A 497 7.30 -6.05 -33.73
CA GLY A 497 7.84 -4.75 -34.12
C GLY A 497 6.83 -3.71 -34.62
N SER A 498 7.12 -2.45 -34.32
CA SER A 498 6.38 -1.29 -34.84
C SER A 498 7.30 -0.08 -34.97
N PHE A 499 7.05 0.77 -35.96
CA PHE A 499 7.84 1.98 -36.21
C PHE A 499 7.03 2.97 -37.05
N THR A 500 7.49 4.22 -37.15
CA THR A 500 6.90 5.21 -38.06
C THR A 500 7.83 5.50 -39.24
N ILE A 501 7.22 5.84 -40.39
CA ILE A 501 7.89 6.52 -41.49
C ILE A 501 7.04 7.73 -41.83
N ALA A 502 7.60 8.93 -41.74
CA ALA A 502 6.93 10.17 -42.13
C ALA A 502 5.52 10.32 -41.52
N GLY A 503 5.35 9.94 -40.26
CA GLY A 503 4.07 10.02 -39.55
C GLY A 503 3.11 8.85 -39.82
N ASP A 504 3.39 7.92 -40.75
CA ASP A 504 2.60 6.71 -40.93
C ASP A 504 3.10 5.57 -40.03
N LEU A 505 2.19 4.80 -39.43
CA LEU A 505 2.53 3.67 -38.56
C LEU A 505 2.68 2.38 -39.37
N TYR A 506 3.82 1.73 -39.18
CA TYR A 506 4.13 0.43 -39.73
C TYR A 506 4.22 -0.59 -38.61
N VAL A 507 3.66 -1.77 -38.85
CA VAL A 507 3.68 -2.90 -37.91
C VAL A 507 4.14 -4.16 -38.62
N GLY A 508 4.90 -4.97 -37.89
CA GLY A 508 5.30 -6.29 -38.37
C GLY A 508 4.39 -7.41 -37.89
N ILE A 509 4.36 -8.48 -38.67
CA ILE A 509 3.80 -9.77 -38.26
C ILE A 509 4.61 -10.91 -38.87
N ARG A 510 4.89 -11.90 -38.03
CA ARG A 510 5.58 -13.12 -38.41
C ARG A 510 4.61 -14.27 -38.58
N GLU A 511 4.89 -15.11 -39.56
CA GLU A 511 4.18 -16.36 -39.79
C GLU A 511 5.14 -17.54 -39.95
N ILE A 512 4.80 -18.67 -39.33
CA ILE A 512 5.38 -19.98 -39.62
C ILE A 512 4.25 -20.95 -39.93
N TRP A 513 4.35 -21.61 -41.08
CA TRP A 513 3.40 -22.63 -41.52
C TRP A 513 4.10 -23.95 -41.76
N ASN A 514 3.40 -25.03 -41.43
CA ASN A 514 3.74 -26.38 -41.84
C ASN A 514 2.63 -26.97 -42.71
N ALA A 515 2.96 -27.94 -43.55
CA ALA A 515 1.99 -28.77 -44.22
C ALA A 515 1.07 -29.46 -43.21
N VAL A 516 -0.17 -29.80 -43.61
CA VAL A 516 -1.07 -30.55 -42.74
C VAL A 516 -0.51 -31.95 -42.51
N GLY A 517 -0.24 -32.27 -41.24
CA GLY A 517 0.19 -33.58 -40.80
C GLY A 517 -1.00 -34.42 -40.33
N THR A 518 -0.95 -34.88 -39.08
CA THR A 518 -2.03 -35.65 -38.46
C THR A 518 -3.30 -34.79 -38.32
N VAL A 519 -4.45 -35.34 -38.72
CA VAL A 519 -5.76 -34.68 -38.59
C VAL A 519 -6.66 -35.46 -37.63
N VAL A 520 -7.30 -34.74 -36.71
CA VAL A 520 -8.29 -35.28 -35.79
C VAL A 520 -9.66 -34.64 -36.01
N SER A 521 -10.72 -35.42 -35.82
CA SER A 521 -12.09 -34.92 -35.81
C SER A 521 -12.58 -34.68 -34.39
N TYR A 522 -13.19 -33.52 -34.17
CA TYR A 522 -13.76 -33.12 -32.88
C TYR A 522 -14.93 -32.15 -33.10
N ASN A 523 -16.09 -32.44 -32.51
CA ASN A 523 -17.31 -31.62 -32.62
C ASN A 523 -17.69 -31.22 -34.07
N GLY A 524 -17.54 -32.13 -35.03
CA GLY A 524 -17.90 -31.89 -36.44
C GLY A 524 -16.90 -31.03 -37.22
N LYS A 525 -15.73 -30.74 -36.66
CA LYS A 525 -14.62 -30.02 -37.30
C LYS A 525 -13.34 -30.85 -37.32
N PHE A 526 -12.37 -30.41 -38.12
CA PHE A 526 -11.10 -31.08 -38.31
C PHE A 526 -9.96 -30.19 -37.83
N TYR A 527 -9.02 -30.80 -37.10
CA TYR A 527 -7.92 -30.09 -36.47
C TYR A 527 -6.61 -30.81 -36.69
N SER A 528 -5.52 -30.05 -36.74
CA SER A 528 -4.16 -30.57 -36.69
C SER A 528 -3.42 -29.93 -35.51
N PRO A 529 -2.56 -30.66 -34.79
CA PRO A 529 -1.79 -30.08 -33.70
C PRO A 529 -0.80 -29.04 -34.25
N ARG A 530 -0.83 -27.82 -33.70
CA ARG A 530 0.19 -26.77 -33.93
C ARG A 530 1.23 -26.68 -32.83
N ALA A 531 1.00 -27.34 -31.69
CA ALA A 531 1.97 -27.53 -30.62
C ALA A 531 1.80 -28.94 -30.02
N ALA A 532 2.85 -29.46 -29.39
CA ALA A 532 2.79 -30.74 -28.71
C ALA A 532 1.78 -30.68 -27.54
N THR A 533 0.91 -31.67 -27.44
CA THR A 533 -0.20 -31.65 -26.48
C THR A 533 -0.75 -33.04 -26.15
N THR A 534 -1.19 -33.22 -24.90
CA THR A 534 -1.92 -34.41 -24.43
C THR A 534 -3.07 -33.93 -23.54
N GLY A 535 -4.30 -34.42 -23.77
CA GLY A 535 -5.46 -34.06 -22.94
C GLY A 535 -6.08 -32.69 -23.18
N ASN A 536 -5.44 -31.77 -23.91
CA ASN A 536 -6.05 -30.49 -24.26
C ASN A 536 -7.00 -30.62 -25.44
N SER A 537 -8.21 -30.07 -25.30
CA SER A 537 -9.27 -30.13 -26.32
C SER A 537 -8.86 -29.42 -27.62
N PRO A 538 -9.26 -29.95 -28.80
CA PRO A 538 -9.13 -29.28 -30.10
C PRO A 538 -9.79 -27.90 -30.21
N ALA A 539 -10.64 -27.52 -29.25
CA ALA A 539 -11.17 -26.17 -29.15
C ALA A 539 -10.11 -25.10 -28.73
N SER A 540 -8.94 -25.50 -28.22
CA SER A 540 -7.89 -24.58 -27.80
C SER A 540 -6.95 -24.22 -28.95
N SER A 541 -6.99 -22.94 -29.38
CA SER A 541 -6.16 -22.39 -30.45
C SER A 541 -4.65 -22.31 -30.12
N ALA A 542 -4.27 -22.54 -28.86
CA ALA A 542 -2.88 -22.60 -28.44
C ALA A 542 -2.19 -23.91 -28.90
N TYR A 543 -2.95 -25.00 -28.96
CA TYR A 543 -2.43 -26.34 -29.28
C TYR A 543 -2.91 -26.86 -30.62
N TRP A 544 -4.07 -26.40 -31.07
CA TRP A 544 -4.76 -26.95 -32.24
C TRP A 544 -5.05 -25.87 -33.28
N TRP A 545 -5.01 -26.28 -34.55
CA TRP A 545 -5.36 -25.45 -35.69
C TRP A 545 -6.48 -26.10 -36.48
N GLU A 546 -7.51 -25.34 -36.83
CA GLU A 546 -8.60 -25.84 -37.68
C GLU A 546 -8.08 -25.99 -39.13
N VAL A 547 -8.27 -27.17 -39.71
CA VAL A 547 -7.81 -27.51 -41.07
C VAL A 547 -8.96 -28.05 -41.91
N ASN A 548 -8.74 -28.14 -43.23
CA ASN A 548 -9.67 -28.81 -44.12
C ASN A 548 -9.69 -30.33 -43.85
N ASP A 549 -10.83 -30.97 -44.14
CA ASP A 549 -10.86 -32.44 -44.15
C ASP A 549 -9.94 -32.96 -45.25
N ASN A 550 -9.06 -33.88 -44.88
CA ASN A 550 -8.15 -34.55 -45.81
C ASN A 550 -8.57 -35.99 -46.11
N GLY A 551 -9.73 -36.43 -45.62
CA GLY A 551 -10.27 -37.78 -45.81
C GLY A 551 -9.62 -38.87 -44.95
N ALA A 552 -8.70 -38.50 -44.05
CA ALA A 552 -7.92 -39.42 -43.21
C ALA A 552 -7.95 -39.07 -41.70
N SER A 553 -8.98 -38.34 -41.25
CA SER A 553 -9.09 -37.91 -39.86
C SER A 553 -9.44 -39.05 -38.89
N THR A 554 -8.97 -38.96 -37.65
CA THR A 554 -9.32 -39.88 -36.55
C THR A 554 -10.01 -39.13 -35.41
N PRO A 555 -10.93 -39.73 -34.63
CA PRO A 555 -11.55 -39.05 -33.50
C PRO A 555 -10.52 -38.61 -32.46
N TYR A 556 -10.67 -37.40 -31.93
CA TYR A 556 -9.83 -36.91 -30.83
C TYR A 556 -9.94 -37.80 -29.58
N SER A 557 -8.80 -38.03 -28.92
CA SER A 557 -8.68 -38.75 -27.64
C SER A 557 -7.90 -37.92 -26.62
N ALA A 558 -8.46 -37.77 -25.41
CA ALA A 558 -7.80 -37.03 -24.32
C ALA A 558 -6.54 -37.73 -23.77
N THR A 559 -6.33 -39.01 -24.06
CA THR A 559 -5.16 -39.77 -23.57
C THR A 559 -4.03 -39.89 -24.60
N THR A 560 -4.29 -39.53 -25.84
CA THR A 560 -3.30 -39.61 -26.93
C THR A 560 -2.41 -38.36 -26.91
N ALA A 561 -1.10 -38.58 -27.02
CA ALA A 561 -0.14 -37.49 -27.24
C ALA A 561 -0.12 -37.12 -28.73
N TYR A 562 -0.34 -35.84 -29.03
CA TYR A 562 -0.32 -35.30 -30.38
C TYR A 562 0.89 -34.36 -30.54
N THR A 563 1.62 -34.53 -31.64
CA THR A 563 2.78 -33.71 -32.00
C THR A 563 2.64 -33.18 -33.43
N VAL A 564 3.35 -32.09 -33.71
CA VAL A 564 3.38 -31.48 -35.04
C VAL A 564 4.19 -32.39 -35.98
N THR A 565 3.56 -32.91 -37.04
CA THR A 565 4.19 -33.88 -37.96
C THR A 565 4.41 -33.38 -39.39
N GLY A 566 3.78 -32.26 -39.77
CA GLY A 566 3.98 -31.66 -41.09
C GLY A 566 5.34 -30.96 -41.24
N VAL A 567 5.88 -30.94 -42.46
CA VAL A 567 7.13 -30.21 -42.79
C VAL A 567 6.88 -28.71 -42.94
N ARG A 568 7.91 -27.88 -42.70
CA ARG A 568 7.80 -26.42 -42.80
C ARG A 568 7.63 -25.97 -44.26
N THR A 569 6.63 -25.13 -44.50
CA THR A 569 6.29 -24.60 -45.83
C THR A 569 6.55 -23.10 -45.94
N LYS A 570 6.42 -22.35 -44.84
CA LYS A 570 6.64 -20.90 -44.81
C LYS A 570 7.27 -20.45 -43.48
N ASN A 571 8.13 -19.43 -43.56
CA ASN A 571 8.66 -18.66 -42.44
C ASN A 571 8.87 -17.23 -42.96
N LYS A 572 7.78 -16.44 -42.98
CA LYS A 572 7.78 -15.09 -43.53
C LYS A 572 7.53 -14.07 -42.44
N LYS A 573 8.03 -12.87 -42.69
CA LYS A 573 7.80 -11.69 -41.86
C LYS A 573 7.26 -10.62 -42.79
N HIS A 574 6.14 -10.04 -42.44
CA HIS A 574 5.43 -9.07 -43.27
C HIS A 574 5.42 -7.71 -42.59
N ILE A 575 5.47 -6.65 -43.39
CA ILE A 575 5.24 -5.30 -42.93
C ILE A 575 3.91 -4.82 -43.47
N PHE A 576 3.13 -4.23 -42.58
CA PHE A 576 1.88 -3.57 -42.91
C PHE A 576 1.95 -2.10 -42.53
N LYS A 577 1.48 -1.25 -43.44
CA LYS A 577 1.15 0.14 -43.14
C LYS A 577 -0.26 0.20 -42.60
N LEU A 578 -0.46 0.91 -41.48
CA LEU A 578 -1.77 1.24 -40.91
C LEU A 578 -2.00 2.74 -41.10
N GLY A 579 -3.14 3.12 -41.66
CA GLY A 579 -3.43 4.51 -41.99
C GLY A 579 -4.93 4.83 -42.06
N SER A 580 -5.25 6.09 -42.34
CA SER A 580 -6.62 6.61 -42.31
C SER A 580 -7.30 6.72 -43.68
N LEU A 581 -6.54 6.58 -44.78
CA LEU A 581 -6.97 6.88 -46.16
C LEU A 581 -6.75 5.74 -47.15
N VAL A 582 -7.60 5.74 -48.19
CA VAL A 582 -7.67 4.67 -49.20
C VAL A 582 -6.57 4.87 -50.24
N GLU A 583 -5.51 4.07 -50.14
CA GLU A 583 -4.51 3.86 -51.18
C GLU A 583 -4.81 2.58 -51.98
N ALA A 584 -4.25 2.45 -53.18
CA ALA A 584 -4.29 1.19 -53.92
C ALA A 584 -3.73 0.03 -53.07
N GLY A 585 -4.48 -1.08 -53.00
CA GLY A 585 -4.11 -2.24 -52.19
C GLY A 585 -4.45 -2.13 -50.69
N THR A 586 -5.09 -1.04 -50.25
CA THR A 586 -5.59 -0.95 -48.87
C THR A 586 -6.87 -1.76 -48.68
N THR A 587 -7.02 -2.32 -47.47
CA THR A 587 -8.24 -3.00 -47.02
C THR A 587 -8.70 -2.45 -45.68
N PRO A 588 -10.00 -2.59 -45.33
CA PRO A 588 -10.50 -2.18 -44.02
C PRO A 588 -9.72 -2.84 -42.87
N LEU A 589 -9.37 -2.03 -41.87
CA LEU A 589 -8.89 -2.50 -40.59
C LEU A 589 -10.07 -3.12 -39.81
N GLN A 590 -9.94 -4.37 -39.38
CA GLN A 590 -11.01 -5.10 -38.69
C GLN A 590 -11.25 -4.56 -37.27
N GLY A 591 -10.25 -3.91 -36.68
CA GLY A 591 -10.35 -3.18 -35.43
C GLY A 591 -10.79 -1.74 -35.66
N THR A 592 -11.75 -1.25 -34.87
CA THR A 592 -12.15 0.16 -34.92
C THR A 592 -11.37 0.96 -33.88
N PRO A 593 -10.67 2.03 -34.26
CA PRO A 593 -10.07 2.94 -33.28
C PRO A 593 -11.13 3.50 -32.37
N GLN A 594 -10.87 3.43 -31.08
CA GLN A 594 -11.69 4.05 -30.06
C GLN A 594 -10.88 5.18 -29.44
N LEU A 595 -11.43 6.39 -29.50
CA LEU A 595 -10.92 7.51 -28.72
C LEU A 595 -11.19 7.22 -27.24
N ARG A 596 -10.16 7.37 -26.42
CA ARG A 596 -10.30 7.39 -24.97
C ARG A 596 -9.79 8.73 -24.46
N SER A 597 -10.64 9.43 -23.73
CA SER A 597 -10.21 10.47 -22.80
C SER A 597 -10.36 9.88 -21.41
N GLY A 598 -9.26 9.42 -20.83
CA GLY A 598 -9.23 8.97 -19.45
C GLY A 598 -8.06 9.65 -18.73
N PRO A 599 -8.20 10.00 -17.44
CA PRO A 599 -7.04 10.35 -16.63
C PRO A 599 -6.04 9.19 -16.65
N LYS A 600 -4.77 9.44 -16.28
CA LYS A 600 -3.76 8.41 -16.02
C LYS A 600 -4.44 7.14 -15.53
N LEU A 601 -4.26 6.03 -16.26
CA LEU A 601 -4.59 4.74 -15.68
C LEU A 601 -3.67 4.61 -14.48
N SER A 602 -4.29 4.65 -13.31
CA SER A 602 -3.72 5.02 -12.02
C SER A 602 -3.47 6.53 -11.80
N ASN A 603 -4.24 7.14 -10.90
CA ASN A 603 -3.64 8.24 -10.12
C ASN A 603 -2.36 7.64 -9.52
N PRO A 604 -1.20 8.29 -9.50
CA PRO A 604 0.03 7.70 -8.95
C PRO A 604 -0.18 7.01 -7.59
N ASN A 605 -1.12 7.53 -6.80
CA ASN A 605 -1.50 6.97 -5.51
C ASN A 605 -2.58 5.88 -5.55
N LEU A 606 -3.29 5.65 -6.65
CA LEU A 606 -4.41 4.71 -6.83
C LEU A 606 -4.22 3.89 -8.10
N ASP A 607 -3.80 2.63 -7.98
CA ASP A 607 -3.62 1.68 -9.07
C ASP A 607 -4.87 0.82 -9.34
N TYR A 608 -5.14 0.54 -10.61
CA TYR A 608 -6.24 -0.31 -11.04
C TYR A 608 -5.86 -1.08 -12.30
N ALA A 609 -5.83 -2.40 -12.20
CA ALA A 609 -5.55 -3.29 -13.32
C ALA A 609 -6.82 -3.98 -13.85
N PRO A 610 -6.92 -4.24 -15.17
CA PRO A 610 -8.11 -4.84 -15.79
C PRO A 610 -8.44 -6.26 -15.31
N ASP A 611 -7.49 -6.93 -14.66
CA ASP A 611 -7.63 -8.28 -14.08
C ASP A 611 -8.27 -8.28 -12.68
N GLY A 612 -8.64 -7.10 -12.16
CA GLY A 612 -9.29 -6.94 -10.86
C GLY A 612 -8.35 -6.54 -9.73
N ASN A 613 -7.04 -6.38 -9.99
CA ASN A 613 -6.15 -5.80 -8.99
C ASN A 613 -6.46 -4.30 -8.77
N PHE A 614 -6.46 -3.86 -7.52
CA PHE A 614 -6.72 -2.47 -7.11
C PHE A 614 -5.81 -2.09 -5.93
N GLY A 615 -5.15 -0.94 -5.93
CA GLY A 615 -4.29 -0.60 -4.79
C GLY A 615 -4.05 0.89 -4.59
N TRP A 616 -3.55 1.25 -3.40
CA TRP A 616 -2.99 2.56 -3.14
C TRP A 616 -1.47 2.50 -3.04
N ARG A 617 -0.77 3.49 -3.60
CA ARG A 617 0.70 3.52 -3.70
C ARG A 617 1.27 4.84 -3.17
N ARG A 618 2.55 4.83 -2.80
CA ARG A 618 3.35 6.02 -2.47
C ARG A 618 4.63 6.05 -3.30
N TRP A 619 5.09 7.25 -3.65
CA TRP A 619 6.39 7.44 -4.28
C TRP A 619 7.51 7.37 -3.24
N VAL A 620 8.62 6.73 -3.58
CA VAL A 620 9.83 6.69 -2.75
C VAL A 620 11.01 7.21 -3.55
N ASP A 621 11.46 8.42 -3.23
CA ASP A 621 12.47 9.15 -4.02
C ASP A 621 13.82 8.44 -4.15
N ASN A 622 14.25 7.70 -3.13
CA ASN A 622 15.52 6.99 -3.14
C ASN A 622 15.48 5.76 -4.06
N LEU A 623 14.32 5.08 -4.10
CA LEU A 623 14.13 3.87 -4.90
C LEU A 623 13.66 4.17 -6.33
N LYS A 624 13.26 5.42 -6.60
CA LYS A 624 12.60 5.84 -7.85
C LYS A 624 11.49 4.87 -8.25
N SER A 625 10.63 4.53 -7.30
CA SER A 625 9.56 3.56 -7.53
C SER A 625 8.32 3.86 -6.69
N TRP A 626 7.18 3.36 -7.16
CA TRP A 626 5.92 3.37 -6.44
C TRP A 626 5.78 2.08 -5.63
N LEU A 627 5.66 2.21 -4.31
CA LEU A 627 5.41 1.08 -3.43
C LEU A 627 3.93 1.02 -3.05
N TYR A 628 3.35 -0.17 -3.05
CA TYR A 628 2.02 -0.37 -2.49
C TYR A 628 2.00 0.02 -1.00
N THR A 629 0.90 0.61 -0.60
CA THR A 629 0.48 0.83 0.80
C THR A 629 -0.73 -0.05 1.12
N LEU A 630 -1.61 -0.21 0.12
CA LEU A 630 -2.73 -1.13 0.11
C LEU A 630 -2.85 -1.80 -1.26
N HIS A 631 -3.22 -3.08 -1.33
CA HIS A 631 -3.44 -3.79 -2.59
C HIS A 631 -4.52 -4.87 -2.41
N VAL A 632 -5.49 -4.92 -3.31
CA VAL A 632 -6.49 -5.97 -3.47
C VAL A 632 -6.11 -6.76 -4.69
N SER A 633 -5.83 -8.05 -4.53
CA SER A 633 -5.45 -8.89 -5.67
C SER A 633 -6.65 -9.40 -6.47
N ASP A 634 -6.42 -9.83 -7.72
CA ASP A 634 -7.35 -10.55 -8.61
C ASP A 634 -8.05 -11.76 -7.96
N THR A 635 -7.34 -12.39 -7.03
CA THR A 635 -7.77 -13.52 -6.18
C THR A 635 -8.53 -13.08 -4.93
N GLY A 636 -8.82 -11.78 -4.78
CA GLY A 636 -9.59 -11.20 -3.68
C GLY A 636 -8.80 -10.98 -2.38
N ASN A 637 -7.46 -10.98 -2.41
CA ASN A 637 -6.66 -10.77 -1.20
C ASN A 637 -6.41 -9.29 -0.94
N PHE A 638 -6.76 -8.80 0.24
CA PHE A 638 -6.44 -7.47 0.75
C PHE A 638 -5.08 -7.48 1.45
N ARG A 639 -4.09 -6.77 0.93
CA ARG A 639 -2.71 -6.68 1.43
C ARG A 639 -2.43 -5.26 1.91
N PHE A 640 -1.83 -5.15 3.08
CA PHE A 640 -1.32 -3.90 3.66
C PHE A 640 0.20 -4.01 3.72
N TYR A 641 0.88 -2.99 3.23
CA TYR A 641 2.32 -2.97 3.10
C TYR A 641 2.94 -2.05 4.15
N ASP A 642 4.14 -2.40 4.63
CA ASP A 642 4.88 -1.52 5.54
C ASP A 642 5.29 -0.25 4.80
N THR A 643 4.94 0.91 5.36
CA THR A 643 5.22 2.23 4.78
C THR A 643 6.42 2.94 5.40
N SER A 644 7.18 2.27 6.28
CA SER A 644 8.42 2.83 6.84
C SER A 644 9.44 3.14 5.73
N THR A 645 10.37 4.07 6.00
CA THR A 645 11.37 4.49 4.99
C THR A 645 12.31 3.37 4.57
N ASP A 646 12.42 2.33 5.39
CA ASP A 646 13.45 1.28 5.26
C ASP A 646 12.85 -0.06 4.80
N SER A 647 11.53 -0.15 4.60
CA SER A 647 10.87 -1.37 4.12
C SER A 647 10.92 -1.48 2.59
N LEU A 648 11.42 -2.61 2.08
CA LEU A 648 11.48 -2.91 0.64
C LEU A 648 10.12 -3.34 0.03
N GLY A 649 9.00 -2.84 0.57
CA GLY A 649 7.66 -3.18 0.07
C GLY A 649 7.19 -4.59 0.43
N GLY A 650 7.64 -5.14 1.56
CA GLY A 650 7.07 -6.39 2.11
C GLY A 650 5.63 -6.20 2.58
N ALA A 651 4.76 -7.18 2.32
CA ALA A 651 3.40 -7.17 2.85
C ALA A 651 3.45 -7.35 4.37
N ALA A 652 3.13 -6.30 5.14
CA ALA A 652 3.05 -6.37 6.59
C ALA A 652 1.88 -7.25 7.03
N MET A 653 0.76 -7.19 6.31
CA MET A 653 -0.44 -7.96 6.61
C MET A 653 -1.18 -8.35 5.32
N MET A 654 -1.73 -9.56 5.27
CA MET A 654 -2.62 -10.01 4.20
C MET A 654 -3.93 -10.56 4.77
N ILE A 655 -5.04 -10.28 4.11
CA ILE A 655 -6.39 -10.81 4.36
C ILE A 655 -6.85 -11.48 3.06
N GLY A 656 -7.07 -12.80 3.06
CA GLY A 656 -7.53 -13.54 1.88
C GLY A 656 -8.86 -14.23 2.08
N LEU A 657 -9.73 -14.23 1.06
CA LEU A 657 -11.01 -14.95 1.04
C LEU A 657 -10.85 -16.24 0.23
N PHE A 658 -11.27 -17.37 0.80
CA PHE A 658 -11.09 -18.68 0.18
C PHE A 658 -12.35 -19.51 0.23
N ASP A 659 -12.60 -20.22 -0.87
CA ASP A 659 -13.65 -21.22 -1.00
C ASP A 659 -13.01 -22.59 -1.19
N ARG A 660 -13.31 -23.54 -0.30
CA ARG A 660 -12.85 -24.92 -0.43
C ARG A 660 -14.04 -25.87 -0.38
N ASN A 661 -14.06 -26.84 -1.30
CA ASN A 661 -15.05 -27.91 -1.30
C ASN A 661 -14.32 -29.25 -1.10
N VAL A 662 -14.54 -29.89 0.04
CA VAL A 662 -13.99 -31.21 0.35
C VAL A 662 -15.14 -32.12 0.76
N GLY A 663 -15.35 -33.21 0.01
CA GLY A 663 -16.39 -34.18 0.34
C GLY A 663 -17.83 -33.67 0.23
N GLY A 664 -18.09 -32.60 -0.53
CA GLY A 664 -19.43 -32.02 -0.71
C GLY A 664 -19.78 -30.89 0.27
N VAL A 665 -18.89 -30.57 1.22
CA VAL A 665 -19.05 -29.43 2.13
C VAL A 665 -18.28 -28.24 1.55
N ARG A 666 -18.98 -27.14 1.28
CA ARG A 666 -18.37 -25.86 0.94
C ARG A 666 -18.01 -25.12 2.23
N SER A 667 -16.80 -24.60 2.30
CA SER A 667 -16.33 -23.76 3.41
C SER A 667 -15.79 -22.46 2.86
N HIS A 668 -16.38 -21.36 3.32
CA HIS A 668 -15.93 -19.99 3.03
C HIS A 668 -15.10 -19.51 4.21
N PHE A 669 -13.88 -19.02 3.97
CA PHE A 669 -13.05 -18.50 5.05
C PHE A 669 -12.18 -17.30 4.75
N ALA A 670 -12.01 -16.44 5.75
CA ALA A 670 -11.05 -15.34 5.75
C ALA A 670 -9.75 -15.79 6.44
N ARG A 671 -8.60 -15.57 5.78
CA ARG A 671 -7.26 -15.85 6.32
C ARG A 671 -6.51 -14.55 6.55
N ILE A 672 -6.07 -14.27 7.78
CA ILE A 672 -5.16 -13.15 8.08
C ILE A 672 -3.73 -13.69 8.32
N ARG A 673 -2.72 -13.11 7.65
CA ARG A 673 -1.29 -13.42 7.81
C ARG A 673 -0.50 -12.15 8.11
N GLY A 674 0.44 -12.21 9.06
CA GLY A 674 1.50 -11.22 9.19
C GLY A 674 2.71 -11.67 8.38
N GLY A 675 3.20 -10.84 7.44
CA GLY A 675 4.44 -11.10 6.69
C GLY A 675 4.53 -12.39 5.85
N GLU A 676 5.54 -12.46 4.98
CA GLU A 676 5.97 -13.74 4.37
C GLU A 676 6.90 -14.53 5.31
N SER A 677 7.56 -13.85 6.26
CA SER A 677 8.60 -14.44 7.11
C SER A 677 8.21 -14.63 8.58
N THR A 678 7.12 -14.00 9.08
CA THR A 678 6.72 -14.10 10.49
C THR A 678 5.24 -13.77 10.71
N GLY A 679 4.37 -14.78 10.86
CA GLY A 679 3.02 -14.50 11.38
C GLY A 679 2.03 -15.64 11.34
N GLY A 680 1.44 -15.93 12.50
CA GLY A 680 0.40 -16.93 12.69
C GLY A 680 -0.81 -16.73 11.78
N ASN A 681 -1.44 -17.84 11.40
CA ASN A 681 -2.65 -17.81 10.60
C ASN A 681 -3.86 -17.62 11.52
N LEU A 682 -4.74 -16.66 11.19
CA LEU A 682 -6.12 -16.62 11.69
C LEU A 682 -7.03 -17.10 10.57
N PHE A 683 -7.70 -18.23 10.76
CA PHE A 683 -8.72 -18.72 9.83
C PHE A 683 -10.10 -18.59 10.45
N LEU A 684 -11.06 -17.98 9.72
CA LEU A 684 -12.46 -17.85 10.14
C LEU A 684 -13.34 -18.57 9.13
N TYR A 685 -13.90 -19.73 9.47
CA TYR A 685 -14.82 -20.47 8.58
C TYR A 685 -16.27 -20.31 9.00
N ALA A 686 -17.18 -20.15 8.03
CA ALA A 686 -18.58 -20.54 8.16
C ALA A 686 -18.74 -21.91 7.48
N ALA A 687 -19.04 -22.95 8.26
CA ALA A 687 -19.28 -24.27 7.70
C ALA A 687 -20.72 -24.34 7.15
N ASP A 688 -20.86 -24.60 5.85
CA ASP A 688 -22.12 -25.04 5.23
C ASP A 688 -22.31 -26.56 5.47
N ASP A 689 -22.03 -27.00 6.69
CA ASP A 689 -22.23 -28.37 7.16
C ASP A 689 -23.69 -28.48 7.63
N ALA A 690 -24.47 -29.30 6.93
CA ALA A 690 -25.89 -29.56 7.25
C ALA A 690 -26.11 -30.07 8.69
N THR A 691 -25.07 -30.59 9.34
CA THR A 691 -25.12 -31.07 10.73
C THR A 691 -24.73 -30.00 11.77
N LYS A 692 -24.13 -28.87 11.34
CA LYS A 692 -23.70 -27.76 12.22
C LYS A 692 -23.80 -26.39 11.53
N PRO A 693 -25.00 -25.93 11.14
CA PRO A 693 -25.17 -24.61 10.53
C PRO A 693 -24.70 -23.50 11.48
N GLY A 694 -24.01 -22.49 10.94
CA GLY A 694 -23.68 -21.24 11.65
C GLY A 694 -22.51 -21.29 12.65
N ALA A 695 -21.69 -22.34 12.67
CA ALA A 695 -20.52 -22.39 13.56
C ALA A 695 -19.35 -21.53 13.02
N ILE A 696 -18.72 -20.74 13.91
CA ILE A 696 -17.48 -19.99 13.65
C ILE A 696 -16.30 -20.77 14.23
N VAL A 697 -15.35 -21.15 13.37
CA VAL A 697 -14.13 -21.86 13.79
C VAL A 697 -12.92 -20.94 13.62
N GLU A 698 -12.21 -20.71 14.72
CA GLU A 698 -11.03 -19.85 14.84
C GLU A 698 -9.79 -20.71 15.16
N TYR A 699 -8.76 -20.65 14.31
CA TYR A 699 -7.47 -21.31 14.52
C TYR A 699 -6.40 -20.26 14.83
N VAL A 700 -5.55 -20.50 15.83
CA VAL A 700 -4.44 -19.60 16.20
C VAL A 700 -3.17 -20.41 16.43
N GLY A 701 -2.09 -20.09 15.69
CA GLY A 701 -0.73 -20.60 15.90
C GLY A 701 0.03 -20.97 14.60
N PRO A 702 1.38 -21.01 14.63
CA PRO A 702 2.19 -21.34 13.45
C PRO A 702 1.97 -22.76 12.92
N ASN A 703 1.52 -23.71 13.76
CA ASN A 703 1.34 -25.14 13.44
C ASN A 703 -0.04 -25.72 13.83
N ASN A 704 -1.12 -24.92 13.81
CA ASN A 704 -2.48 -25.44 14.08
C ASN A 704 -2.68 -26.06 15.49
N THR A 705 -1.97 -25.56 16.50
CA THR A 705 -1.85 -26.15 17.84
C THR A 705 -3.08 -25.96 18.74
N THR A 706 -3.90 -24.94 18.47
CA THR A 706 -5.13 -24.65 19.20
C THR A 706 -6.27 -24.26 18.26
N SER A 707 -7.45 -24.83 18.48
CA SER A 707 -8.69 -24.45 17.78
C SER A 707 -9.76 -23.99 18.77
N ARG A 708 -10.53 -22.99 18.37
CA ARG A 708 -11.71 -22.48 19.05
C ARG A 708 -12.91 -22.67 18.11
N GLU A 709 -13.87 -23.48 18.51
CA GLU A 709 -15.11 -23.69 17.76
C GLU A 709 -16.27 -23.07 18.54
N THR A 710 -16.96 -22.07 17.96
CA THR A 710 -18.17 -21.48 18.54
C THR A 710 -19.37 -21.89 17.69
N ASN A 711 -20.35 -22.59 18.27
CA ASN A 711 -21.53 -23.01 17.50
C ASN A 711 -22.59 -21.89 17.40
N GLN A 712 -23.65 -22.13 16.62
CA GLN A 712 -24.77 -21.19 16.43
C GLN A 712 -25.51 -20.79 17.71
N TYR A 713 -25.26 -21.46 18.84
CA TYR A 713 -25.87 -21.17 20.14
C TYR A 713 -24.92 -20.37 21.08
N GLY A 714 -23.71 -20.01 20.62
CA GLY A 714 -22.72 -19.27 21.40
C GLY A 714 -21.75 -20.14 22.23
N GLU A 715 -21.90 -21.46 22.18
CA GLU A 715 -21.04 -22.38 22.94
C GLU A 715 -19.63 -22.43 22.33
N THR A 716 -18.61 -22.03 23.09
CA THR A 716 -17.20 -22.03 22.66
C THR A 716 -16.45 -23.26 23.18
N VAL A 717 -15.82 -24.02 22.29
CA VAL A 717 -14.96 -25.17 22.60
C VAL A 717 -13.52 -24.86 22.23
N ILE A 718 -12.61 -24.89 23.21
CA ILE A 718 -11.17 -24.73 22.97
C ILE A 718 -10.50 -26.11 23.05
N ARG A 719 -9.81 -26.50 21.98
CA ARG A 719 -9.08 -27.79 21.90
C ARG A 719 -7.59 -27.56 21.73
N SER A 720 -6.79 -28.40 22.39
CA SER A 720 -5.39 -28.63 22.06
C SER A 720 -5.31 -29.90 21.22
N ASN A 721 -4.73 -29.82 20.02
CA ASN A 721 -4.77 -30.91 19.04
C ASN A 721 -3.67 -31.97 19.22
N THR A 722 -2.90 -31.94 20.31
CA THR A 722 -1.78 -32.87 20.53
C THR A 722 -2.17 -34.15 21.27
N ASP A 723 -3.35 -34.25 21.88
CA ASP A 723 -3.76 -35.45 22.64
C ASP A 723 -5.29 -35.63 22.68
N ALA A 724 -5.80 -36.64 21.98
CA ALA A 724 -7.23 -36.93 21.86
C ALA A 724 -7.86 -37.51 23.15
N THR A 725 -7.08 -37.79 24.20
CA THR A 725 -7.56 -38.39 25.45
C THR A 725 -7.96 -37.37 26.51
N LYS A 726 -7.69 -36.07 26.30
CA LYS A 726 -8.00 -35.02 27.29
C LYS A 726 -9.39 -34.43 27.07
N ILE A 727 -10.15 -34.27 28.16
CA ILE A 727 -11.50 -33.69 28.15
C ILE A 727 -11.37 -32.20 27.80
N PRO A 728 -12.04 -31.70 26.74
CA PRO A 728 -11.94 -30.31 26.34
C PRO A 728 -12.57 -29.39 27.40
N LEU A 729 -11.90 -28.29 27.73
CA LEU A 729 -12.46 -27.22 28.55
C LEU A 729 -13.58 -26.54 27.74
N ARG A 730 -14.82 -26.63 28.23
CA ARG A 730 -15.97 -25.91 27.66
C ARG A 730 -16.30 -24.74 28.56
N VAL A 731 -16.25 -23.53 28.00
CA VAL A 731 -16.60 -22.30 28.72
C VAL A 731 -17.67 -21.60 27.91
N ASP A 732 -18.81 -21.37 28.54
CA ASP A 732 -19.85 -20.52 27.98
C ASP A 732 -19.63 -19.11 28.54
N ALA A 733 -19.17 -18.19 27.69
CA ALA A 733 -18.87 -16.83 28.08
C ALA A 733 -19.72 -15.87 27.23
N GLN A 734 -20.86 -15.44 27.78
CA GLN A 734 -21.62 -14.34 27.20
C GLN A 734 -21.02 -13.00 27.67
N GLY A 735 -20.01 -12.48 26.94
CA GLY A 735 -19.44 -11.14 27.17
C GLY A 735 -17.90 -11.00 27.02
N THR A 736 -17.39 -9.77 27.11
CA THR A 736 -15.96 -9.40 26.94
C THR A 736 -15.14 -9.59 28.22
N GLY A 737 -14.65 -10.81 28.47
CA GLY A 737 -13.65 -11.09 29.51
C GLY A 737 -12.49 -11.94 28.98
N ASP A 738 -11.28 -11.66 29.47
CA ASP A 738 -10.06 -12.38 29.09
C ASP A 738 -9.88 -13.64 29.96
N PHE A 739 -9.58 -14.76 29.31
CA PHE A 739 -9.14 -15.98 29.97
C PHE A 739 -7.61 -16.00 30.07
N ILE A 740 -7.08 -15.88 31.27
CA ILE A 740 -5.62 -15.85 31.52
C ILE A 740 -5.20 -17.21 32.05
N ARG A 741 -4.42 -17.94 31.23
CA ARG A 741 -3.65 -19.09 31.69
C ARG A 741 -2.23 -18.64 32.03
N GLY A 742 -1.91 -18.64 33.31
CA GLY A 742 -0.54 -18.44 33.80
C GLY A 742 -0.06 -19.70 34.49
N SER A 743 1.20 -20.07 34.30
CA SER A 743 1.84 -21.13 35.09
C SER A 743 3.02 -20.54 35.84
N ARG A 744 3.07 -20.81 37.15
CA ARG A 744 4.23 -20.49 37.99
C ARG A 744 4.38 -21.64 38.99
N TYR A 745 5.57 -22.25 39.03
CA TYR A 745 5.99 -23.30 39.98
C TYR A 745 4.92 -24.38 40.22
N ASP A 746 4.71 -25.23 39.21
CA ASP A 746 3.81 -26.41 39.17
C ASP A 746 2.31 -26.17 39.41
N THR A 747 1.91 -24.93 39.67
CA THR A 747 0.51 -24.53 39.79
C THR A 747 0.04 -23.87 38.49
N VAL A 748 -1.03 -24.41 37.92
CA VAL A 748 -1.73 -23.80 36.78
C VAL A 748 -2.78 -22.83 37.33
N TYR A 749 -2.59 -21.55 37.08
CA TYR A 749 -3.59 -20.54 37.39
C TYR A 749 -4.59 -20.44 36.23
N PHE A 750 -5.86 -20.62 36.55
CA PHE A 750 -6.98 -20.30 35.68
C PHE A 750 -7.63 -19.02 36.19
N GLY A 751 -7.41 -17.90 35.50
CA GLY A 751 -8.03 -16.62 35.84
C GLY A 751 -8.99 -16.16 34.74
N ILE A 752 -10.16 -15.64 35.13
CA ILE A 752 -11.04 -14.88 34.22
C ILE A 752 -10.96 -13.42 34.63
N ARG A 753 -10.48 -12.57 33.73
CA ARG A 753 -10.37 -11.12 33.93
C ARG A 753 -11.42 -10.44 33.06
N ALA A 754 -12.60 -10.17 33.61
CA ALA A 754 -13.59 -9.34 32.94
C ALA A 754 -13.36 -7.87 33.26
N SER A 755 -13.40 -7.00 32.26
CA SER A 755 -13.13 -5.56 32.40
C SER A 755 -14.35 -4.75 32.88
N THR A 756 -15.50 -5.39 33.07
CA THR A 756 -16.74 -4.76 33.55
C THR A 756 -17.48 -5.68 34.52
N VAL A 757 -18.28 -5.05 35.39
CA VAL A 757 -19.01 -5.65 36.53
C VAL A 757 -19.78 -6.91 36.12
N GLY A 758 -19.52 -8.04 36.79
CA GLY A 758 -20.35 -9.26 36.73
C GLY A 758 -19.78 -10.43 35.91
N THR A 759 -18.61 -10.96 36.28
CA THR A 759 -18.18 -12.28 35.78
C THR A 759 -19.02 -13.38 36.44
N THR A 760 -19.78 -14.14 35.65
CA THR A 760 -20.55 -15.29 36.16
C THR A 760 -19.83 -16.59 35.78
N LEU A 761 -19.47 -17.40 36.78
CA LEU A 761 -18.95 -18.76 36.59
C LEU A 761 -20.12 -19.75 36.73
N THR A 762 -20.53 -20.40 35.63
CA THR A 762 -21.62 -21.38 35.64
C THR A 762 -21.09 -22.81 35.43
N SER A 763 -21.45 -23.72 36.34
CA SER A 763 -21.33 -25.17 36.13
C SER A 763 -22.43 -25.66 35.18
N ARG A 764 -22.17 -26.71 34.39
CA ARG A 764 -23.10 -27.26 33.37
C ARG A 764 -24.48 -27.70 33.90
N ASN A 765 -24.66 -27.76 35.23
CA ASN A 765 -25.97 -27.99 35.87
C ASN A 765 -26.68 -26.69 36.30
N GLY A 766 -26.26 -25.53 35.80
CA GLY A 766 -26.99 -24.26 35.82
C GLY A 766 -26.96 -23.46 37.12
N ASN A 767 -26.97 -24.09 38.30
CA ASN A 767 -27.41 -23.37 39.52
C ASN A 767 -26.46 -23.42 40.73
N THR A 768 -25.24 -23.91 40.60
CA THR A 768 -24.37 -24.13 41.77
C THR A 768 -22.88 -23.87 41.48
N LEU A 769 -22.24 -23.04 42.32
CA LEU A 769 -20.79 -22.88 42.43
C LEU A 769 -20.30 -23.56 43.72
N ILE A 770 -19.38 -24.51 43.59
CA ILE A 770 -18.90 -25.35 44.70
C ILE A 770 -17.45 -24.96 45.00
N PHE A 771 -17.17 -24.56 46.24
CA PHE A 771 -15.81 -24.37 46.75
C PHE A 771 -15.44 -25.60 47.58
N GLY A 772 -14.40 -26.32 47.16
CA GLY A 772 -13.94 -27.53 47.85
C GLY A 772 -12.47 -27.80 47.59
N ALA A 773 -11.82 -28.48 48.54
CA ALA A 773 -10.53 -29.11 48.36
C ALA A 773 -10.71 -30.62 48.54
N THR A 774 -10.30 -31.40 47.54
CA THR A 774 -10.22 -32.86 47.63
C THR A 774 -8.79 -33.23 47.99
N GLN A 775 -8.61 -34.00 49.05
CA GLN A 775 -7.34 -34.67 49.30
C GLN A 775 -7.38 -35.99 48.52
N ASP A 776 -6.73 -36.02 47.35
CA ASP A 776 -6.61 -37.23 46.55
C ASP A 776 -5.61 -38.19 47.21
N GLU A 777 -6.12 -39.16 47.96
CA GLU A 777 -5.68 -40.54 47.82
C GLU A 777 -6.91 -41.41 47.60
N VAL A 778 -6.76 -42.36 46.70
CA VAL A 778 -7.77 -43.28 46.16
C VAL A 778 -8.61 -43.90 47.29
N GLY A 779 -9.79 -43.33 47.57
CA GLY A 779 -10.81 -43.92 48.44
C GLY A 779 -11.39 -43.00 49.52
N GLY A 780 -12.46 -42.27 49.20
CA GLY A 780 -13.52 -41.91 50.15
C GLY A 780 -13.19 -40.95 51.31
N GLY A 781 -12.39 -39.91 51.08
CA GLY A 781 -12.14 -38.86 52.08
C GLY A 781 -13.29 -37.84 52.22
N ASN A 782 -13.55 -37.37 53.45
CA ASN A 782 -14.57 -36.37 53.77
C ASN A 782 -14.39 -35.06 52.97
N ILE A 783 -15.45 -34.62 52.29
CA ILE A 783 -15.42 -33.42 51.44
C ILE A 783 -16.06 -32.24 52.21
N ALA A 784 -15.27 -31.24 52.56
CA ALA A 784 -15.79 -29.97 53.08
C ALA A 784 -16.24 -29.09 51.91
N LEU A 785 -17.55 -28.94 51.74
CA LEU A 785 -18.15 -28.19 50.63
C LEU A 785 -18.95 -26.99 51.13
N ALA A 786 -18.53 -25.79 50.72
CA ALA A 786 -19.36 -24.59 50.79
C ALA A 786 -20.01 -24.36 49.42
N VAL A 787 -21.32 -24.11 49.42
CA VAL A 787 -22.11 -24.04 48.20
C VAL A 787 -22.72 -22.66 48.04
N LEU A 788 -22.33 -21.96 46.99
CA LEU A 788 -23.08 -20.82 46.50
C LEU A 788 -24.09 -21.33 45.47
N SER A 789 -25.35 -21.45 45.86
CA SER A 789 -26.42 -21.91 44.97
C SER A 789 -27.22 -20.73 44.45
N LEU A 790 -27.26 -20.60 43.13
CA LEU A 790 -28.09 -19.64 42.41
C LEU A 790 -29.56 -20.10 42.34
N ALA A 791 -29.84 -21.41 42.43
CA ALA A 791 -31.22 -21.92 42.55
C ALA A 791 -31.89 -21.45 43.84
N ASP A 792 -31.16 -21.58 44.95
CA ASP A 792 -31.67 -21.26 46.28
C ASP A 792 -31.46 -19.77 46.62
N MET A 793 -30.79 -19.02 45.73
CA MET A 793 -30.36 -17.63 45.94
C MET A 793 -29.63 -17.42 47.28
N ALA A 794 -28.84 -18.40 47.70
CA ALA A 794 -28.24 -18.45 49.03
C ALA A 794 -26.80 -18.98 49.00
N LEU A 795 -25.96 -18.39 49.86
CA LEU A 795 -24.71 -19.02 50.30
C LEU A 795 -25.06 -19.92 51.49
N ARG A 796 -24.90 -21.23 51.31
CA ARG A 796 -25.32 -22.21 52.32
C ARG A 796 -24.32 -23.36 52.47
N PRO A 797 -24.33 -24.06 53.62
CA PRO A 797 -23.64 -25.33 53.69
C PRO A 797 -24.24 -26.36 52.74
N TYR A 798 -23.42 -27.34 52.37
CA TYR A 798 -23.91 -28.52 51.67
C TYR A 798 -24.89 -29.34 52.52
N ALA A 799 -24.60 -29.49 53.82
CA ALA A 799 -25.43 -30.23 54.79
C ALA A 799 -26.00 -29.30 55.88
N ASP A 800 -27.26 -29.53 56.26
CA ASP A 800 -27.97 -28.73 57.26
C ASP A 800 -27.29 -28.81 58.65
N ASN A 801 -27.23 -27.67 59.35
CA ASN A 801 -26.64 -27.50 60.69
C ASN A 801 -25.19 -28.04 60.87
N ASN A 802 -24.37 -28.11 59.81
CA ASN A 802 -23.05 -28.75 59.85
C ASN A 802 -21.85 -27.80 59.57
N LEU A 803 -22.08 -26.53 59.20
CA LEU A 803 -21.01 -25.57 58.92
C LEU A 803 -21.29 -24.23 59.60
N ASP A 804 -20.28 -23.69 60.28
CA ASP A 804 -20.34 -22.38 60.92
C ASP A 804 -19.91 -21.26 59.96
N ASN A 805 -20.62 -20.12 60.00
CA ASN A 805 -20.20 -18.91 59.31
C ASN A 805 -19.17 -18.15 60.16
N GLY A 806 -17.90 -18.51 59.95
CA GLY A 806 -16.77 -18.05 60.75
C GLY A 806 -16.42 -19.00 61.88
N LYS A 807 -15.32 -18.73 62.59
CA LYS A 807 -14.85 -19.51 63.75
C LYS A 807 -14.35 -18.59 64.85
N VAL A 808 -14.19 -19.10 66.07
CA VAL A 808 -13.77 -18.32 67.25
C VAL A 808 -12.49 -17.49 67.01
N ASN A 809 -11.56 -18.05 66.24
CA ASN A 809 -10.29 -17.43 65.87
C ASN A 809 -10.30 -16.74 64.48
N TYR A 810 -11.34 -16.97 63.67
CA TYR A 810 -11.57 -16.36 62.34
C TYR A 810 -12.97 -15.71 62.29
N ARG A 811 -13.14 -14.68 63.12
CA ARG A 811 -14.43 -13.97 63.28
C ARG A 811 -14.62 -12.95 62.18
N TRP A 812 -15.85 -12.85 61.69
CA TRP A 812 -16.23 -11.78 60.77
C TRP A 812 -16.21 -10.44 61.51
N LYS A 813 -15.65 -9.42 60.87
CA LYS A 813 -15.61 -8.08 61.45
C LYS A 813 -17.02 -7.49 61.58
N GLN A 814 -17.83 -7.62 60.52
CA GLN A 814 -19.21 -7.11 60.41
C GLN A 814 -20.00 -7.96 59.41
N VAL A 815 -21.33 -8.05 59.60
CA VAL A 815 -22.28 -8.62 58.63
C VAL A 815 -23.26 -7.51 58.25
N PHE A 816 -23.31 -7.15 56.97
CA PHE A 816 -24.26 -6.17 56.45
C PHE A 816 -25.45 -6.91 55.84
N ALA A 817 -26.63 -6.76 56.43
CA ALA A 817 -27.86 -7.42 55.98
C ALA A 817 -29.04 -6.44 55.98
N THR A 818 -29.92 -6.55 54.98
CA THR A 818 -31.12 -5.70 54.87
C THR A 818 -32.11 -5.94 56.00
N ASN A 819 -32.27 -7.20 56.39
CA ASN A 819 -33.09 -7.63 57.52
C ASN A 819 -32.21 -8.29 58.59
N SER A 820 -32.70 -8.38 59.82
CA SER A 820 -32.04 -9.11 60.90
C SER A 820 -31.88 -10.60 60.58
N SER A 821 -30.98 -11.28 61.28
CA SER A 821 -30.81 -12.73 61.18
C SER A 821 -32.07 -13.47 61.63
N ILE A 822 -32.45 -14.54 60.91
CA ILE A 822 -33.57 -15.41 61.29
C ILE A 822 -33.05 -16.54 62.15
N GLY A 823 -33.51 -16.62 63.41
CA GLY A 823 -33.34 -17.79 64.28
C GLY A 823 -34.62 -18.63 64.32
N THR A 824 -34.59 -19.87 63.82
CA THR A 824 -35.75 -20.76 63.82
C THR A 824 -36.22 -21.03 65.26
N SER A 825 -37.48 -20.74 65.56
CA SER A 825 -38.08 -20.82 66.91
C SER A 825 -39.39 -21.61 66.93
N ASP A 826 -39.43 -22.72 66.22
CA ASP A 826 -40.59 -23.63 66.21
C ASP A 826 -40.77 -24.30 67.59
N ALA A 827 -42.01 -24.31 68.10
CA ALA A 827 -42.33 -24.90 69.41
C ALA A 827 -42.11 -26.42 69.44
N THR A 828 -42.20 -27.12 68.29
CA THR A 828 -41.95 -28.57 68.19
C THR A 828 -40.51 -28.97 68.47
N HIS A 829 -39.58 -28.03 68.34
CA HIS A 829 -38.16 -28.20 68.65
C HIS A 829 -37.78 -27.72 70.06
N LYS A 830 -38.77 -27.32 70.88
CA LYS A 830 -38.54 -26.70 72.19
C LYS A 830 -39.33 -27.40 73.29
N THR A 831 -38.83 -27.29 74.51
CA THR A 831 -39.62 -27.60 75.70
C THR A 831 -40.66 -26.51 75.94
N GLU A 832 -41.70 -26.82 76.73
CA GLU A 832 -42.80 -25.90 77.04
C GLU A 832 -42.26 -24.55 77.58
N PRO A 833 -42.53 -23.40 76.90
CA PRO A 833 -42.03 -22.11 77.33
C PRO A 833 -42.63 -21.69 78.68
N ARG A 834 -41.78 -21.23 79.61
CA ARG A 834 -42.21 -20.71 80.93
C ARG A 834 -42.02 -19.21 81.06
N ASN A 835 -42.77 -18.61 81.99
CA ASN A 835 -42.52 -17.24 82.41
C ASN A 835 -41.18 -17.13 83.18
N ILE A 836 -40.60 -15.94 83.12
CA ILE A 836 -39.38 -15.58 83.84
C ILE A 836 -39.65 -15.61 85.35
N ALA A 837 -38.75 -16.23 86.12
CA ALA A 837 -38.84 -16.33 87.57
C ALA A 837 -38.43 -15.01 88.24
N GLN A 838 -38.86 -14.78 89.48
CA GLN A 838 -38.57 -13.52 90.17
C GLN A 838 -37.06 -13.23 90.31
N ALA A 839 -36.24 -14.25 90.57
CA ALA A 839 -34.78 -14.09 90.64
C ALA A 839 -34.19 -13.67 89.27
N GLU A 840 -34.71 -14.22 88.17
CA GLU A 840 -34.32 -13.84 86.81
C GLU A 840 -34.78 -12.41 86.50
N VAL A 841 -36.00 -12.01 86.90
CA VAL A 841 -36.47 -10.63 86.76
C VAL A 841 -35.54 -9.65 87.47
N ILE A 842 -35.13 -9.96 88.70
CA ILE A 842 -34.22 -9.10 89.46
C ILE A 842 -32.85 -9.05 88.78
N ALA A 843 -32.28 -10.21 88.43
CA ALA A 843 -30.95 -10.31 87.84
C ALA A 843 -30.88 -9.60 86.49
N PHE A 844 -31.77 -9.90 85.55
CA PHE A 844 -31.73 -9.31 84.21
C PHE A 844 -32.14 -7.84 84.20
N ALA A 845 -33.04 -7.39 85.10
CA ALA A 845 -33.29 -5.96 85.28
C ALA A 845 -32.08 -5.23 85.86
N ALA A 846 -31.28 -5.88 86.72
CA ALA A 846 -30.03 -5.31 87.22
C ALA A 846 -28.94 -5.30 86.13
N ILE A 847 -28.84 -6.35 85.31
CA ILE A 847 -27.96 -6.39 84.14
C ILE A 847 -28.31 -5.29 83.14
N ALA A 848 -29.59 -5.05 82.88
CA ALA A 848 -30.05 -3.96 82.02
C ALA A 848 -29.63 -2.57 82.52
N ARG A 849 -29.34 -2.43 83.82
CA ARG A 849 -28.88 -1.19 84.47
C ARG A 849 -27.36 -1.11 84.61
N LEU A 850 -26.61 -2.14 84.21
CA LEU A 850 -25.15 -2.08 84.25
C LEU A 850 -24.62 -0.96 83.34
N PRO A 851 -23.47 -0.37 83.68
CA PRO A 851 -22.76 0.52 82.77
C PRO A 851 -22.54 -0.18 81.43
N SER A 852 -23.04 0.45 80.36
CA SER A 852 -23.18 -0.23 79.07
C SER A 852 -22.47 0.48 77.93
N VAL A 853 -21.90 1.66 78.11
CA VAL A 853 -21.23 2.40 77.03
C VAL A 853 -19.71 2.21 77.12
N TRP A 854 -19.09 1.70 76.05
CA TRP A 854 -17.66 1.40 75.99
C TRP A 854 -17.07 1.59 74.57
N ARG A 855 -15.75 1.62 74.44
CA ARG A 855 -15.02 1.70 73.16
C ARG A 855 -14.08 0.50 73.03
N TRP A 856 -13.83 0.02 71.82
CA TRP A 856 -12.78 -0.98 71.59
C TRP A 856 -11.42 -0.37 71.89
N LEU A 857 -10.63 -1.00 72.77
CA LEU A 857 -9.31 -0.49 73.15
C LEU A 857 -8.37 -0.36 71.94
N SER A 858 -8.37 -1.33 71.02
CA SER A 858 -7.57 -1.26 69.79
C SER A 858 -7.95 -0.08 68.89
N LYS A 859 -9.19 0.38 68.96
CA LYS A 859 -9.64 1.58 68.24
C LYS A 859 -9.34 2.85 69.02
N TYR A 860 -9.57 2.85 70.32
CA TYR A 860 -9.24 3.99 71.19
C TYR A 860 -7.74 4.30 71.20
N GLN A 861 -6.87 3.29 71.16
CA GLN A 861 -5.41 3.48 71.11
C GLN A 861 -4.95 4.20 69.82
N VAL A 862 -5.71 4.09 68.73
CA VAL A 862 -5.38 4.70 67.43
C VAL A 862 -6.15 6.01 67.24
N GLU A 863 -7.44 6.02 67.57
CA GLU A 863 -8.39 7.09 67.25
C GLU A 863 -8.68 7.99 68.48
N GLY A 864 -8.14 7.68 69.66
CA GLY A 864 -8.40 8.43 70.89
C GLY A 864 -9.89 8.51 71.23
N ASP A 865 -10.33 9.67 71.71
CA ASP A 865 -11.73 9.91 72.04
C ASP A 865 -12.69 9.87 70.84
N ASP A 866 -12.18 9.94 69.61
CA ASP A 866 -12.98 9.82 68.39
C ASP A 866 -13.39 8.37 68.09
N ALA A 867 -12.82 7.39 68.80
CA ALA A 867 -13.26 6.00 68.70
C ALA A 867 -14.75 5.86 69.06
N ARG A 868 -15.49 5.19 68.19
CA ARG A 868 -16.94 5.03 68.30
C ARG A 868 -17.36 4.36 69.60
N LEU A 869 -18.39 4.92 70.23
CA LEU A 869 -19.05 4.33 71.40
C LEU A 869 -19.91 3.15 70.97
N HIS A 870 -19.77 2.06 71.71
CA HIS A 870 -20.58 0.85 71.61
C HIS A 870 -21.40 0.69 72.90
N ALA A 871 -22.55 0.03 72.79
CA ALA A 871 -23.46 -0.18 73.91
C ALA A 871 -23.68 -1.68 74.22
N GLY A 872 -23.83 -1.98 75.51
CA GLY A 872 -24.03 -3.30 76.10
C GLY A 872 -23.10 -3.54 77.30
N PRO A 873 -23.52 -4.31 78.32
CA PRO A 873 -22.64 -4.62 79.45
C PRO A 873 -21.45 -5.47 79.02
N THR A 874 -20.45 -5.60 79.89
CA THR A 874 -19.41 -6.62 79.72
C THR A 874 -19.92 -7.98 80.21
N VAL A 875 -19.41 -9.07 79.61
CA VAL A 875 -19.86 -10.44 79.91
C VAL A 875 -19.65 -10.78 81.38
N GLN A 876 -18.48 -10.44 81.90
CA GLN A 876 -18.08 -10.75 83.27
C GLN A 876 -18.92 -10.00 84.32
N ALA A 877 -19.29 -8.74 84.07
CA ALA A 877 -20.13 -7.98 85.00
C ALA A 877 -21.55 -8.54 85.09
N ALA A 878 -22.10 -9.00 83.96
CA ALA A 878 -23.40 -9.66 83.96
C ALA A 878 -23.35 -11.03 84.64
N ILE A 879 -22.27 -11.80 84.44
CA ILE A 879 -22.02 -13.07 85.15
C ILE A 879 -22.07 -12.85 86.67
N ALA A 880 -21.37 -11.83 87.18
CA ALA A 880 -21.35 -11.54 88.61
C ALA A 880 -22.75 -11.24 89.19
N ILE A 881 -23.63 -10.57 88.42
CA ILE A 881 -25.02 -10.33 88.84
C ILE A 881 -25.84 -11.62 88.84
N MET A 882 -25.67 -12.49 87.84
CA MET A 882 -26.35 -13.79 87.81
C MET A 882 -25.99 -14.60 89.07
N GLU A 883 -24.69 -14.70 89.37
CA GLU A 883 -24.19 -15.42 90.54
C GLU A 883 -24.69 -14.81 91.86
N ALA A 884 -24.69 -13.48 91.99
CA ALA A 884 -25.19 -12.79 93.18
C ALA A 884 -26.69 -12.99 93.44
N ASN A 885 -27.47 -13.29 92.41
CA ASN A 885 -28.89 -13.64 92.52
C ASN A 885 -29.12 -15.16 92.59
N GLY A 886 -28.06 -15.95 92.77
CA GLY A 886 -28.12 -17.41 92.90
C GLY A 886 -28.38 -18.15 91.58
N LEU A 887 -28.11 -17.53 90.43
CA LEU A 887 -28.33 -18.10 89.11
C LEU A 887 -27.00 -18.52 88.47
N ASP A 888 -26.93 -19.75 87.97
CA ASP A 888 -25.78 -20.26 87.21
C ASP A 888 -25.82 -19.76 85.76
N TRP A 889 -24.93 -18.84 85.42
CA TRP A 889 -24.89 -18.18 84.11
C TRP A 889 -24.61 -19.14 82.95
N SER A 890 -23.85 -20.22 83.17
CA SER A 890 -23.43 -21.15 82.12
C SER A 890 -24.60 -21.95 81.52
N ARG A 891 -25.71 -22.02 82.27
CA ARG A 891 -26.96 -22.64 81.84
C ARG A 891 -27.83 -21.74 80.97
N TYR A 892 -27.47 -20.47 80.82
CA TYR A 892 -28.19 -19.51 79.99
C TYR A 892 -27.41 -19.28 78.69
N SER A 893 -28.04 -19.60 77.57
CA SER A 893 -27.45 -19.48 76.22
C SER A 893 -27.00 -18.07 75.85
N ALA A 894 -27.47 -17.05 76.58
CA ALA A 894 -27.03 -15.66 76.44
C ALA A 894 -25.52 -15.49 76.66
N PHE A 895 -24.89 -16.35 77.46
CA PHE A 895 -23.46 -16.31 77.77
C PHE A 895 -22.71 -17.42 77.02
N CYS A 896 -21.54 -17.09 76.46
CA CYS A 896 -20.69 -18.04 75.71
C CYS A 896 -19.23 -17.96 76.18
N TYR A 897 -18.53 -19.09 76.15
CA TYR A 897 -17.10 -19.21 76.42
C TYR A 897 -16.48 -20.23 75.47
N ASP A 898 -15.42 -19.84 74.76
CA ASP A 898 -14.69 -20.68 73.80
C ASP A 898 -13.17 -20.56 74.02
N GLU A 899 -12.42 -21.64 73.81
CA GLU A 899 -10.95 -21.69 73.90
C GLU A 899 -10.31 -22.42 72.71
N TRP A 900 -9.07 -22.06 72.35
CA TRP A 900 -8.33 -22.61 71.20
C TRP A 900 -6.82 -22.76 71.47
N GLU A 901 -6.18 -23.66 70.72
CA GLU A 901 -4.73 -23.98 70.80
C GLU A 901 -3.84 -23.12 69.86
N ASN A 902 -2.52 -23.27 69.97
CA ASN A 902 -1.53 -22.62 69.10
C ASN A 902 -1.71 -23.02 67.61
N GLN A 903 -1.57 -22.07 66.68
CA GLN A 903 -1.68 -22.31 65.24
C GLN A 903 -0.39 -21.96 64.48
N TYR A 904 0.04 -22.83 63.56
CA TYR A 904 1.30 -22.70 62.83
C TYR A 904 1.14 -22.80 61.30
N GLU A 905 2.01 -22.13 60.54
CA GLU A 905 2.10 -22.19 59.06
C GLU A 905 3.56 -22.49 58.60
N PRO A 906 3.79 -23.23 57.49
CA PRO A 906 5.12 -23.61 57.02
C PRO A 906 5.88 -22.45 56.34
N VAL A 907 7.21 -22.46 56.44
CA VAL A 907 8.12 -21.51 55.79
C VAL A 907 8.72 -22.14 54.53
N LEU A 908 8.64 -21.43 53.40
CA LEU A 908 9.19 -21.87 52.11
C LEU A 908 10.46 -21.06 51.78
N ALA A 909 11.47 -21.67 51.14
CA ALA A 909 12.72 -21.01 50.71
C ALA A 909 13.20 -21.51 49.33
N LEU A 910 14.09 -20.76 48.67
CA LEU A 910 14.63 -21.07 47.34
C LEU A 910 16.02 -21.74 47.42
N ARG A 911 16.28 -22.77 46.60
CA ARG A 911 17.60 -23.41 46.38
C ARG A 911 17.97 -23.42 44.89
N LYS A 912 19.25 -23.32 44.56
CA LYS A 912 19.71 -23.47 43.17
C LYS A 912 19.76 -24.95 42.78
N VAL A 913 19.24 -25.31 41.62
CA VAL A 913 19.31 -26.66 41.04
C VAL A 913 19.65 -26.58 39.55
N GLU A 914 20.54 -27.45 39.06
CA GLU A 914 20.80 -27.54 37.63
C GLU A 914 19.65 -28.26 36.91
N LYS A 915 19.09 -27.63 35.88
CA LYS A 915 18.09 -28.21 34.99
C LYS A 915 18.60 -28.16 33.55
N GLU A 916 18.37 -29.23 32.81
CA GLU A 916 18.69 -29.33 31.39
C GLU A 916 17.76 -28.41 30.59
N VAL A 917 18.33 -27.57 29.74
CA VAL A 917 17.61 -26.63 28.88
C VAL A 917 18.16 -26.75 27.47
N MET A 918 17.29 -26.73 26.47
CA MET A 918 17.71 -26.84 25.07
C MET A 918 18.18 -25.48 24.56
N VAL A 919 19.39 -25.44 23.99
CA VAL A 919 20.00 -24.23 23.45
C VAL A 919 20.38 -24.48 21.99
N GLU A 920 20.03 -23.54 21.12
CA GLU A 920 20.21 -23.70 19.67
C GLU A 920 21.58 -23.18 19.22
N ARG A 921 22.34 -24.00 18.49
CA ARG A 921 23.60 -23.61 17.83
C ARG A 921 23.67 -24.21 16.43
N GLU A 922 24.07 -23.40 15.46
CA GLU A 922 24.14 -23.78 14.03
C GLU A 922 22.88 -24.51 13.50
N GLY A 923 21.71 -24.07 13.98
CA GLY A 923 20.41 -24.59 13.53
C GLY A 923 20.02 -25.97 14.08
N PHE A 924 20.71 -26.45 15.13
CA PHE A 924 20.33 -27.65 15.88
C PHE A 924 20.24 -27.34 17.38
N GLU A 925 19.26 -27.92 18.07
CA GLU A 925 19.10 -27.79 19.52
C GLU A 925 19.97 -28.82 20.27
N TYR A 926 20.75 -28.33 21.22
CA TYR A 926 21.58 -29.15 22.11
C TYR A 926 21.15 -28.95 23.56
N PRO A 927 21.06 -30.00 24.38
CA PRO A 927 20.83 -29.85 25.80
C PRO A 927 22.06 -29.24 26.49
N GLU A 928 21.85 -28.17 27.25
CA GLU A 928 22.83 -27.54 28.13
C GLU A 928 22.25 -27.45 29.54
N TRP A 929 23.03 -27.80 30.56
CA TRP A 929 22.58 -27.76 31.95
C TRP A 929 22.80 -26.37 32.52
N VAL A 930 21.74 -25.73 33.03
CA VAL A 930 21.83 -24.40 33.65
C VAL A 930 21.21 -24.41 35.05
N GLU A 931 21.80 -23.64 35.96
CA GLU A 931 21.36 -23.53 37.34
C GLU A 931 20.16 -22.57 37.49
N VAL A 932 19.05 -23.05 38.06
CA VAL A 932 17.82 -22.29 38.31
C VAL A 932 17.39 -22.38 39.78
N ASP A 933 16.80 -21.32 40.31
CA ASP A 933 16.28 -21.29 41.68
C ASP A 933 14.93 -22.03 41.78
N GLU A 934 14.82 -23.00 42.69
CA GLU A 934 13.66 -23.85 42.97
C GLU A 934 13.21 -23.67 44.43
N GLU A 935 11.93 -23.39 44.66
CA GLU A 935 11.37 -23.20 46.02
C GLU A 935 11.05 -24.54 46.68
N TYR A 936 11.42 -24.71 47.94
CA TYR A 936 11.20 -25.91 48.74
C TYR A 936 10.71 -25.54 50.15
N ASP A 937 9.87 -26.40 50.72
CA ASP A 937 9.46 -26.29 52.13
C ASP A 937 10.67 -26.56 53.02
N THR A 938 11.02 -25.60 53.87
CA THR A 938 12.19 -25.73 54.75
C THR A 938 11.95 -26.73 55.89
N GLY A 939 10.70 -27.14 56.09
CA GLY A 939 10.26 -27.95 57.21
C GLY A 939 10.04 -27.15 58.50
N GLU A 940 10.36 -25.85 58.51
CA GLU A 940 10.08 -24.97 59.65
C GLU A 940 8.63 -24.48 59.62
N LYS A 941 7.99 -24.47 60.80
CA LYS A 941 6.63 -23.91 60.98
C LYS A 941 6.66 -22.73 61.94
N VAL A 942 6.07 -21.60 61.54
CA VAL A 942 6.00 -20.38 62.35
C VAL A 942 4.66 -20.31 63.06
N LEU A 943 4.67 -19.98 64.35
CA LEU A 943 3.45 -19.74 65.13
C LEU A 943 2.77 -18.47 64.63
N VAL A 944 1.60 -18.61 64.02
CA VAL A 944 0.82 -17.48 63.49
C VAL A 944 -0.13 -16.91 64.55
N LYS A 945 -0.59 -17.75 65.50
CA LYS A 945 -1.46 -17.29 66.58
C LYS A 945 -1.36 -18.18 67.83
N PRO A 946 -1.16 -17.62 69.03
CA PRO A 946 -1.08 -18.40 70.26
C PRO A 946 -2.47 -18.85 70.77
N ALA A 947 -2.45 -19.87 71.62
CA ALA A 947 -3.60 -20.39 72.35
C ALA A 947 -4.26 -19.30 73.23
N GLY A 948 -5.58 -19.38 73.40
CA GLY A 948 -6.33 -18.40 74.20
C GLY A 948 -7.81 -18.74 74.36
N SER A 949 -8.53 -17.93 75.13
CA SER A 949 -9.98 -18.08 75.33
C SER A 949 -10.73 -16.74 75.29
N VAL A 950 -12.03 -16.80 75.04
CA VAL A 950 -12.88 -15.60 74.91
C VAL A 950 -14.29 -15.83 75.47
N TYR A 951 -14.76 -14.86 76.26
CA TYR A 951 -16.15 -14.77 76.69
C TYR A 951 -16.95 -13.87 75.74
N SER A 952 -18.15 -14.30 75.35
CA SER A 952 -19.01 -13.58 74.42
C SER A 952 -20.47 -13.61 74.88
N PHE A 953 -21.28 -12.69 74.35
CA PHE A 953 -22.74 -12.73 74.52
C PHE A 953 -23.44 -13.13 73.22
N ARG A 954 -24.48 -13.95 73.33
CA ARG A 954 -25.59 -13.94 72.37
C ARG A 954 -26.49 -12.76 72.72
N LYS A 955 -26.22 -11.61 72.10
CA LYS A 955 -26.81 -10.33 72.51
C LYS A 955 -28.33 -10.28 72.38
N GLU A 956 -28.92 -10.94 71.39
CA GLU A 956 -30.38 -10.99 71.22
C GLU A 956 -31.06 -11.69 72.40
N GLU A 957 -30.54 -12.86 72.80
CA GLU A 957 -31.02 -13.60 73.97
C GLU A 957 -30.92 -12.74 75.23
N LEU A 958 -29.76 -12.11 75.46
CA LEU A 958 -29.57 -11.22 76.61
C LEU A 958 -30.61 -10.09 76.66
N LEU A 959 -30.88 -9.45 75.52
CA LEU A 959 -31.85 -8.37 75.43
C LEU A 959 -33.27 -8.86 75.65
N TRP A 960 -33.64 -10.06 75.19
CA TRP A 960 -34.95 -10.65 75.46
C TRP A 960 -35.17 -10.92 76.95
N TRP A 961 -34.15 -11.45 77.64
CA TRP A 961 -34.20 -11.63 79.09
C TRP A 961 -34.37 -10.31 79.83
N CYS A 962 -33.60 -9.28 79.47
CA CYS A 962 -33.71 -7.94 80.03
C CYS A 962 -35.07 -7.29 79.75
N LEU A 963 -35.58 -7.41 78.51
CA LEU A 963 -36.87 -6.85 78.11
C LEU A 963 -38.00 -7.50 78.90
N ARG A 964 -38.03 -8.83 79.00
CA ARG A 964 -39.05 -9.54 79.79
C ARG A 964 -39.01 -9.14 81.26
N ALA A 965 -37.81 -8.98 81.83
CA ALA A 965 -37.66 -8.46 83.18
C ALA A 965 -38.22 -7.02 83.33
N MET A 966 -37.97 -6.14 82.36
CA MET A 966 -38.48 -4.76 82.38
C MET A 966 -40.00 -4.69 82.16
N THR A 967 -40.57 -5.47 81.24
CA THR A 967 -42.02 -5.54 81.02
C THR A 967 -42.73 -5.98 82.28
N GLN A 968 -42.22 -7.01 82.97
CA GLN A 968 -42.79 -7.46 84.24
C GLN A 968 -42.77 -6.35 85.32
N GLN A 969 -41.73 -5.51 85.33
CA GLN A 969 -41.67 -4.35 86.23
C GLN A 969 -42.65 -3.24 85.82
N PHE A 970 -42.83 -3.02 84.52
CA PHE A 970 -43.75 -2.01 84.00
C PHE A 970 -45.22 -2.38 84.23
N ASP A 971 -45.60 -3.64 83.97
CA ASP A 971 -46.97 -4.11 84.23
C ASP A 971 -47.32 -3.97 85.71
N SER A 972 -46.38 -4.32 86.59
CA SER A 972 -46.51 -4.09 88.03
C SER A 972 -46.69 -2.60 88.38
N LEU A 973 -46.04 -1.69 87.65
CA LEU A 973 -46.17 -0.25 87.82
C LEU A 973 -47.52 0.28 87.33
N VAL A 974 -47.97 -0.14 86.14
CA VAL A 974 -49.26 0.27 85.56
C VAL A 974 -50.40 -0.16 86.45
N GLU A 975 -50.40 -1.40 86.95
CA GLU A 975 -51.40 -1.83 87.93
C GLU A 975 -51.40 -0.94 89.18
N ARG A 976 -50.23 -0.48 89.64
CA ARG A 976 -50.13 0.44 90.78
C ARG A 976 -50.70 1.82 90.43
N VAL A 977 -50.44 2.36 89.25
CA VAL A 977 -50.91 3.68 88.82
C VAL A 977 -52.42 3.68 88.54
N ALA A 978 -52.95 2.68 87.85
CA ALA A 978 -54.40 2.55 87.61
C ALA A 978 -55.18 2.47 88.93
N ARG A 979 -54.63 1.76 89.93
CA ARG A 979 -55.17 1.76 91.30
C ARG A 979 -55.21 3.17 91.88
N LEU A 980 -54.19 4.00 91.66
CA LEU A 980 -54.13 5.40 92.15
C LEU A 980 -55.08 6.33 91.38
N GLU A 981 -55.18 6.24 90.06
CA GLU A 981 -56.03 7.13 89.24
C GLU A 981 -57.53 6.87 89.39
N SER A 982 -57.91 5.61 89.63
CA SER A 982 -59.30 5.24 89.97
C SER A 982 -59.78 5.90 91.27
N GLN A 983 -58.85 6.29 92.15
CA GLN A 983 -59.15 7.03 93.38
C GLN A 983 -59.33 8.54 93.13
N LEU A 984 -58.79 9.08 92.04
CA LEU A 984 -58.78 10.51 91.74
C LEU A 984 -60.02 11.01 90.96
N HIS A 985 -60.56 10.25 90.00
CA HIS A 985 -61.75 10.64 89.21
C HIS A 985 -63.08 10.65 90.01
N LYS A 986 -63.04 10.35 91.30
CA LYS A 986 -64.19 10.46 92.22
C LYS A 986 -64.24 11.81 92.96
N ILE A 987 -63.34 12.73 92.62
CA ILE A 987 -63.09 14.02 93.29
C ILE A 987 -63.09 15.11 92.22
#